data_AF-A0AAN9UQK6-F1
#
_entry.id   AF-A0AAN9UQK6-F1
#
_cell.length_a   1.000
_cell.length_b   1.000
_cell.length_c   1.000
_cell.angle_alpha   90.00
_cell.angle_beta   90.00
_cell.angle_gamma   90.00
#
_symmetry.space_group_name_H-M   'P 1'
#
loop_
_entity.id
_entity.type
_entity.pdbx_description
1 polymer ?
#
loop_
_entity_poly.entity_id
_entity_poly.type
_entity_poly.pdbx_seq_one_letter_code
_entity_poly.pdbx_strand_id
1 'polypeptide(L)'
;MEGLGKNGPEGEYNMDETFDYYGDLIITVDDGNAGATRRYLVDSRTLARHSARYLSLDMAKVTSETIRIVLNIVHGYFKRVPPRVSEDTLFHILDFTNRYGMTQILRPYTKRWVGRLPEWLKYGEEVVDDWIFHPALPLAKLRETFPRLATAVYRKLRHGQALTNLRVCRVLGAFYTCKAGTILIDSAYPELQSHHPIFAHLWMLPLQLANYLINLFGILLLLREVATRAKRCINQEHQSHWTQERVSSIALAVVVTLMAMTSGGPNTGILTPPMWVVCYFMAGEPNAGAELWDGGLKRALEAISIGRICLLALLHSIICATGNSLEALTSLVTTTKDLITQLETFLHAVSVDKTATTTPPSPSSPAAVDPATNVDALSLAHDSASLIRAHTTKLSLLIINEPFTPSAIVTVLRELVAGPIPGIASAVQVCSAEKYTKVARQDLAWRCYRVLHELKALVEVIPLDGKILRNRQKNGGKGSLAATGVVWSACDDVILLKKLGIAGMLVKKVEEYRDTLKDVLEELKEWSEEIDEEDDDSEGGGDGDANGSSNDVNEVADQLQNSHISTQDMIDDLMNPQHIPRDDPDKIRERLDSCLKRLRLTTLLYSAVAKRRLKTLPSLPTTAADSTVAQRLDEVIPILKRLPHRFGDVAYAFYNMDRVSIDREMDACFFDAFAASEMLMKPWEGQRDEFTDWAEKFQVSIKKPD
;
A
#
# COMPACT_ATOMS: atom_id res chain seq x y z
N MET A 1 39.11 5.74 5.23
CA MET A 1 39.98 5.13 4.20
C MET A 1 39.13 4.13 3.43
N GLU A 2 39.16 4.35 2.12
CA GLU A 2 38.70 3.58 0.96
C GLU A 2 38.37 2.09 1.13
N GLY A 3 37.44 1.61 0.28
CA GLY A 3 37.48 0.21 -0.18
C GLY A 3 36.14 -0.39 -0.61
N LEU A 4 35.73 -0.12 -1.85
CA LEU A 4 34.76 -0.88 -2.65
C LEU A 4 35.05 -2.40 -2.61
N GLY A 5 34.11 -3.32 -2.78
CA GLY A 5 32.75 -3.20 -3.28
C GLY A 5 31.98 -4.52 -3.17
N LYS A 6 30.78 -4.54 -3.78
CA LYS A 6 30.03 -5.76 -4.07
C LYS A 6 29.45 -5.65 -5.46
N ASN A 7 29.66 -6.68 -6.27
CA ASN A 7 28.77 -7.09 -7.34
C ASN A 7 28.48 -8.58 -7.16
N GLY A 8 27.24 -8.99 -7.38
CA GLY A 8 26.80 -10.38 -7.37
C GLY A 8 25.39 -10.57 -6.79
N PRO A 9 24.34 -10.76 -7.63
CA PRO A 9 22.94 -10.58 -7.27
C PRO A 9 22.18 -11.89 -7.03
N GLU A 10 21.07 -11.82 -6.27
CA GLU A 10 19.73 -12.35 -6.59
C GLU A 10 18.77 -11.93 -5.45
N GLY A 11 17.83 -11.01 -5.73
CA GLY A 11 17.32 -10.04 -4.75
C GLY A 11 15.81 -10.07 -4.47
N GLU A 12 15.50 -10.09 -3.17
CA GLU A 12 14.36 -9.46 -2.49
C GLU A 12 14.01 -8.06 -3.03
N TYR A 13 12.72 -7.74 -3.09
CA TYR A 13 12.25 -6.38 -3.40
C TYR A 13 12.35 -5.44 -2.18
N ASN A 14 13.59 -5.07 -1.81
CA ASN A 14 13.93 -3.97 -0.89
C ASN A 14 13.33 -2.59 -1.28
N MET A 15 12.30 -2.10 -0.59
CA MET A 15 11.82 -0.72 -0.75
C MET A 15 12.75 0.25 -0.03
N ASP A 16 13.08 1.39 -0.64
CA ASP A 16 13.99 2.36 -0.02
C ASP A 16 13.23 3.44 0.77
N GLU A 17 12.06 3.89 0.28
CA GLU A 17 11.22 4.88 0.97
C GLU A 17 9.72 4.60 0.75
N THR A 18 8.93 4.70 1.82
CA THR A 18 7.46 4.52 1.80
C THR A 18 6.77 5.87 1.98
N PHE A 19 6.03 6.30 0.97
CA PHE A 19 5.26 7.55 0.97
C PHE A 19 3.82 7.32 1.41
N ASP A 20 3.24 6.16 1.16
CA ASP A 20 1.94 5.80 1.72
C ASP A 20 2.02 4.39 2.29
N TYR A 21 1.62 4.23 3.55
CA TYR A 21 1.58 2.93 4.22
C TYR A 21 0.59 1.96 3.55
N TYR A 22 -0.42 2.51 2.86
CA TYR A 22 -1.40 1.78 2.07
C TYR A 22 -1.15 1.91 0.56
N GLY A 23 0.03 2.36 0.15
CA GLY A 23 0.39 2.52 -1.26
C GLY A 23 0.26 1.21 -2.03
N ASP A 24 -0.29 1.29 -3.24
CA ASP A 24 -0.51 0.16 -4.15
C ASP A 24 0.37 0.22 -5.41
N LEU A 25 1.16 1.29 -5.56
CA LEU A 25 2.04 1.51 -6.71
C LEU A 25 3.50 1.63 -6.27
N ILE A 26 4.37 0.87 -6.94
CA ILE A 26 5.82 0.90 -6.71
C ILE A 26 6.48 1.64 -7.85
N ILE A 27 7.03 2.80 -7.56
CA ILE A 27 7.81 3.59 -8.51
C ILE A 27 9.28 3.22 -8.35
N THR A 28 9.91 2.80 -9.44
CA THR A 28 11.33 2.47 -9.49
C THR A 28 12.08 3.52 -10.30
N VAL A 29 13.11 4.14 -9.71
CA VAL A 29 13.93 5.17 -10.37
C VAL A 29 15.38 4.73 -10.38
N ASP A 30 16.02 4.81 -11.54
CA ASP A 30 17.44 4.48 -11.70
C ASP A 30 18.25 5.78 -11.78
N ASP A 31 19.17 5.98 -10.83
CA ASP A 31 19.91 7.24 -10.71
C ASP A 31 20.99 7.45 -11.78
N GLY A 32 21.21 6.52 -12.70
CA GLY A 32 22.07 6.63 -13.90
C GLY A 32 23.57 6.77 -13.64
N ASN A 33 23.98 7.50 -12.60
CA ASN A 33 25.36 7.81 -12.23
C ASN A 33 25.93 6.87 -11.16
N ALA A 34 25.10 6.11 -10.44
CA ALA A 34 25.54 5.26 -9.33
C ALA A 34 25.08 3.79 -9.41
N GLY A 35 24.29 3.42 -10.42
CA GLY A 35 23.63 2.10 -10.49
C GLY A 35 22.71 1.80 -9.30
N ALA A 36 22.38 2.83 -8.51
CA ALA A 36 21.49 2.72 -7.37
C ALA A 36 20.06 2.92 -7.87
N THR A 37 19.33 1.82 -7.99
CA THR A 37 17.90 1.84 -8.23
C THR A 37 17.17 2.11 -6.92
N ARG A 38 16.38 3.17 -6.85
CA ARG A 38 15.51 3.46 -5.70
C ARG A 38 14.08 3.04 -5.95
N ARG A 39 13.44 2.48 -4.93
CA ARG A 39 12.01 2.12 -4.97
C ARG A 39 11.18 2.91 -3.96
N TYR A 40 10.09 3.47 -4.47
CA TYR A 40 9.14 4.29 -3.73
C TYR A 40 7.77 3.60 -3.74
N LEU A 41 7.20 3.34 -2.55
CA LEU A 41 5.82 2.86 -2.43
C LEU A 41 4.87 4.05 -2.25
N VAL A 42 3.96 4.23 -3.21
CA VAL A 42 3.05 5.38 -3.32
C VAL A 42 1.61 4.91 -3.50
N ASP A 43 0.65 5.71 -3.08
CA ASP A 43 -0.77 5.51 -3.42
C ASP A 43 -1.07 6.00 -4.83
N SER A 44 -1.49 5.07 -5.69
CA SER A 44 -1.82 5.34 -7.09
C SER A 44 -2.95 6.35 -7.23
N ARG A 45 -3.89 6.41 -6.28
CA ARG A 45 -5.03 7.33 -6.33
C ARG A 45 -4.59 8.76 -6.08
N THR A 46 -3.75 8.97 -5.07
CA THR A 46 -3.14 10.27 -4.79
C THR A 46 -2.33 10.75 -5.99
N LEU A 47 -1.54 9.88 -6.62
CA LEU A 47 -0.77 10.25 -7.82
C LEU A 47 -1.66 10.55 -9.04
N ALA A 48 -2.75 9.79 -9.23
CA ALA A 48 -3.71 9.98 -10.31
C ALA A 48 -4.45 11.33 -10.25
N ARG A 49 -4.62 11.90 -9.05
CA ARG A 49 -5.24 13.23 -8.87
C ARG A 49 -4.39 14.35 -9.48
N HIS A 50 -3.06 14.20 -9.43
CA HIS A 50 -2.14 15.24 -9.90
C HIS A 50 -1.66 15.00 -11.34
N SER A 51 -1.71 13.76 -11.84
CA SER A 51 -1.30 13.45 -13.22
C SER A 51 -2.25 12.45 -13.87
N ALA A 52 -2.86 12.82 -14.99
CA ALA A 52 -3.57 11.88 -15.85
C ALA A 52 -2.64 10.87 -16.57
N ARG A 53 -1.32 11.06 -16.50
CA ARG A 53 -0.30 10.27 -17.21
C ARG A 53 0.55 9.39 -16.29
N TYR A 54 0.16 9.23 -15.02
CA TYR A 54 0.96 8.51 -14.03
C TYR A 54 1.21 7.02 -14.39
N LEU A 55 0.31 6.37 -15.14
CA LEU A 55 0.51 4.98 -15.59
C LEU A 55 1.59 4.83 -16.68
N SER A 56 2.05 5.94 -17.27
CA SER A 56 3.07 5.97 -18.33
C SER A 56 4.30 6.76 -17.88
N LEU A 57 4.66 6.66 -16.60
CA LEU A 57 5.86 7.27 -16.07
C LEU A 57 7.13 6.60 -16.63
N ASP A 58 7.70 7.19 -17.67
CA ASP A 58 9.08 6.94 -18.10
C ASP A 58 10.06 7.62 -17.13
N MET A 59 10.67 6.80 -16.28
CA MET A 59 11.62 7.25 -15.24
C MET A 59 13.08 7.24 -15.71
N ALA A 60 13.37 6.87 -16.96
CA ALA A 60 14.75 6.67 -17.44
C ALA A 60 15.62 7.94 -17.48
N LYS A 61 15.08 9.11 -17.14
CA LYS A 61 15.77 10.42 -17.17
C LYS A 61 15.51 11.28 -15.93
N VAL A 62 14.96 10.69 -14.87
CA VAL A 62 14.53 11.42 -13.67
C VAL A 62 15.47 11.06 -12.53
N THR A 63 16.03 12.05 -11.84
CA THR A 63 16.86 11.78 -10.67
C THR A 63 15.99 11.33 -9.49
N SER A 64 16.52 10.48 -8.63
CA SER A 64 15.82 10.01 -7.43
C SER A 64 15.49 11.17 -6.47
N GLU A 65 16.33 12.21 -6.45
CA GLU A 65 16.07 13.42 -5.68
C GLU A 65 14.87 14.20 -6.23
N THR A 66 14.81 14.40 -7.55
CA THR A 66 13.68 15.06 -8.22
C THR A 66 12.36 14.35 -7.89
N ILE A 67 12.32 13.02 -8.01
CA ILE A 67 11.08 12.30 -7.75
C ILE A 67 10.69 12.33 -6.28
N ARG A 68 11.66 12.24 -5.37
CA ARG A 68 11.42 12.29 -3.94
C ARG A 68 10.80 13.63 -3.53
N ILE A 69 11.28 14.74 -4.11
CA ILE A 69 10.71 16.07 -3.86
C ILE A 69 9.27 16.13 -4.37
N VAL A 70 9.03 15.68 -5.60
CA VAL A 70 7.69 15.69 -6.20
C VAL A 70 6.71 14.79 -5.42
N LEU A 71 7.14 13.61 -4.99
CA LEU A 71 6.31 12.71 -4.18
C LEU A 71 6.02 13.29 -2.79
N ASN A 72 6.96 14.03 -2.17
CA ASN A 72 6.67 14.71 -0.91
C ASN A 72 5.61 15.80 -1.08
N ILE A 73 5.59 16.49 -2.23
CA ILE A 73 4.56 17.49 -2.55
C ILE A 73 3.21 16.79 -2.79
N VAL A 74 3.19 15.77 -3.66
CA VAL A 74 1.96 15.04 -4.05
C VAL A 74 1.28 14.36 -2.85
N HIS A 75 2.05 13.83 -1.91
CA HIS A 75 1.52 13.16 -0.71
C HIS A 75 1.32 14.09 0.50
N GLY A 76 1.47 15.41 0.35
CA GLY A 76 1.24 16.37 1.45
C GLY A 76 2.33 16.38 2.52
N TYR A 77 3.50 15.79 2.28
CA TYR A 77 4.64 15.83 3.21
C TYR A 77 5.46 17.11 3.08
N PHE A 78 4.80 18.26 3.21
CA PHE A 78 5.41 19.59 2.96
C PHE A 78 6.61 19.88 3.86
N LYS A 79 6.64 19.37 5.10
CA LYS A 79 7.78 19.48 6.03
C LYS A 79 9.07 18.84 5.50
N ARG A 80 8.96 17.91 4.54
CA ARG A 80 10.08 17.22 3.90
C ARG A 80 10.51 17.86 2.58
N VAL A 81 9.74 18.83 2.07
CA VAL A 81 10.09 19.58 0.86
C VAL A 81 11.20 20.55 1.21
N PRO A 82 12.37 20.47 0.54
CA PRO A 82 13.50 21.28 0.90
C PRO A 82 13.20 22.77 0.68
N PRO A 83 13.59 23.64 1.62
CA PRO A 83 13.34 25.07 1.54
C PRO A 83 14.13 25.75 0.40
N ARG A 84 15.14 25.05 -0.14
CA ARG A 84 16.05 25.47 -1.20
C ARG A 84 16.33 24.29 -2.11
N VAL A 85 16.34 24.52 -3.41
CA VAL A 85 16.62 23.53 -4.44
C VAL A 85 17.72 24.08 -5.36
N SER A 86 18.62 23.22 -5.84
CA SER A 86 19.67 23.64 -6.78
C SER A 86 19.05 23.97 -8.16
N GLU A 87 19.73 24.79 -8.97
CA GLU A 87 19.26 25.15 -10.32
C GLU A 87 19.02 23.90 -11.19
N ASP A 88 19.95 22.95 -11.15
CA ASP A 88 19.85 21.68 -11.87
C ASP A 88 18.64 20.85 -11.38
N THR A 89 18.48 20.71 -10.06
CA THR A 89 17.35 19.97 -9.48
C THR A 89 16.01 20.65 -9.81
N LEU A 90 15.95 21.99 -9.79
CA LEU A 90 14.75 22.75 -10.15
C LEU A 90 14.38 22.54 -11.62
N PHE A 91 15.36 22.58 -12.52
CA PHE A 91 15.15 22.27 -13.95
C PHE A 91 14.58 20.85 -14.13
N HIS A 92 15.12 19.85 -13.42
CA HIS A 92 14.60 18.48 -13.48
C HIS A 92 13.20 18.34 -12.90
N ILE A 93 12.87 19.07 -11.83
CA ILE A 93 11.50 19.12 -11.27
C ILE A 93 10.53 19.73 -12.29
N LEU A 94 10.91 20.82 -12.95
CA LEU A 94 10.09 21.46 -13.98
C LEU A 94 9.89 20.56 -15.20
N ASP A 95 10.94 19.93 -15.73
CA ASP A 95 10.84 18.98 -16.85
C ASP A 95 9.94 17.79 -16.50
N PHE A 96 10.13 17.21 -15.31
CA PHE A 96 9.34 16.09 -14.82
C PHE A 96 7.86 16.46 -14.68
N THR A 97 7.56 17.52 -13.92
CA THR A 97 6.18 17.94 -13.70
C THR A 97 5.50 18.37 -14.99
N ASN A 98 6.19 19.03 -15.92
CA ASN A 98 5.66 19.36 -17.24
C ASN A 98 5.32 18.12 -18.08
N ARG A 99 6.24 17.15 -18.16
CA ARG A 99 6.04 15.91 -18.93
C ARG A 99 4.78 15.16 -18.51
N TYR A 100 4.48 15.19 -17.22
CA TYR A 100 3.35 14.49 -16.61
C TYR A 100 2.14 15.39 -16.31
N GLY A 101 2.15 16.65 -16.73
CA GLY A 101 1.03 17.57 -16.51
C GLY A 101 0.77 17.91 -15.04
N MET A 102 1.80 17.88 -14.20
CA MET A 102 1.75 18.16 -12.76
C MET A 102 2.27 19.56 -12.40
N THR A 103 2.46 20.48 -13.35
CA THR A 103 3.10 21.79 -13.08
C THR A 103 2.38 22.60 -11.99
N GLN A 104 1.07 22.42 -11.85
CA GLN A 104 0.24 23.09 -10.84
C GLN A 104 0.70 22.83 -9.39
N ILE A 105 1.28 21.65 -9.10
CA ILE A 105 1.73 21.32 -7.74
C ILE A 105 2.91 22.19 -7.27
N LEU A 106 3.60 22.85 -8.21
CA LEU A 106 4.77 23.66 -7.92
C LEU A 106 4.43 25.09 -7.54
N ARG A 107 3.19 25.55 -7.78
CA ARG A 107 2.76 26.95 -7.59
C ARG A 107 3.11 27.52 -6.20
N PRO A 108 2.90 26.80 -5.07
CA PRO A 108 3.26 27.31 -3.74
C PRO A 108 4.78 27.48 -3.54
N TYR A 109 5.60 26.78 -4.33
CA TYR A 109 7.05 26.76 -4.20
C TYR A 109 7.76 27.66 -5.20
N THR A 110 7.10 28.06 -6.30
CA THR A 110 7.68 28.86 -7.38
C THR A 110 8.30 30.14 -6.85
N LYS A 111 7.58 30.95 -6.07
CA LYS A 111 8.11 32.21 -5.50
C LYS A 111 9.36 31.97 -4.65
N ARG A 112 9.34 30.91 -3.83
CA ARG A 112 10.43 30.57 -2.91
C ARG A 112 11.69 30.05 -3.62
N TRP A 113 11.52 29.24 -4.67
CA TRP A 113 12.62 28.63 -5.42
C TRP A 113 13.16 29.57 -6.50
N VAL A 114 12.30 30.35 -7.17
CA VAL A 114 12.66 31.29 -8.25
C VAL A 114 13.16 32.63 -7.72
N GLY A 115 12.63 33.11 -6.58
CA GLY A 115 12.99 34.41 -6.00
C GLY A 115 14.47 34.59 -5.67
N ARG A 116 15.28 33.53 -5.73
CA ARG A 116 16.73 33.53 -5.48
C ARG A 116 17.59 33.17 -6.70
N LEU A 117 17.03 33.03 -7.90
CA LEU A 117 17.82 32.93 -9.13
C LEU A 117 18.54 34.27 -9.41
N PRO A 118 19.70 34.26 -10.10
CA PRO A 118 20.42 35.48 -10.45
C PRO A 118 19.52 36.51 -11.15
N GLU A 119 19.67 37.81 -10.87
CA GLU A 119 18.80 38.87 -11.40
C GLU A 119 18.63 38.87 -12.92
N TRP A 120 19.64 38.41 -13.68
CA TRP A 120 19.54 38.30 -15.13
C TRP A 120 18.55 37.22 -15.61
N LEU A 121 18.16 36.27 -14.76
CA LEU A 121 17.06 35.31 -14.99
C LEU A 121 15.69 35.88 -14.55
N LYS A 122 15.66 36.91 -13.70
CA LYS A 122 14.43 37.54 -13.19
C LYS A 122 13.80 38.54 -14.16
N TYR A 123 14.50 38.92 -15.24
CA TYR A 123 14.06 39.90 -16.25
C TYR A 123 12.87 39.45 -17.15
N GLY A 124 12.01 38.56 -16.66
CA GLY A 124 10.81 38.08 -17.33
C GLY A 124 9.71 37.63 -16.38
N GLU A 125 9.59 38.22 -15.18
CA GLU A 125 8.56 37.85 -14.19
C GLU A 125 7.12 37.91 -14.76
N GLU A 126 6.78 38.91 -15.58
CA GLU A 126 5.47 38.97 -16.27
C GLU A 126 5.26 37.85 -17.30
N VAL A 127 6.33 37.20 -17.77
CA VAL A 127 6.27 36.15 -18.80
C VAL A 127 6.28 34.76 -18.17
N VAL A 128 6.83 34.59 -16.96
CA VAL A 128 6.99 33.30 -16.29
C VAL A 128 5.66 32.75 -15.77
N ASP A 129 4.81 33.59 -15.19
CA ASP A 129 3.48 33.16 -14.72
C ASP A 129 2.52 32.85 -15.89
N ASP A 130 2.62 33.60 -16.99
CA ASP A 130 1.81 33.38 -18.20
C ASP A 130 2.32 32.20 -19.06
N TRP A 131 3.62 31.87 -19.04
CA TRP A 131 4.18 30.79 -19.87
C TRP A 131 4.20 29.42 -19.19
N ILE A 132 4.31 29.35 -17.87
CA ILE A 132 4.40 28.07 -17.15
C ILE A 132 3.01 27.46 -16.90
N PHE A 133 1.95 28.27 -16.86
CA PHE A 133 0.63 27.83 -16.40
C PHE A 133 -0.51 27.92 -17.44
N HIS A 134 -0.23 28.28 -18.70
CA HIS A 134 -1.26 28.32 -19.75
C HIS A 134 -1.57 26.91 -20.32
N PRO A 135 -2.83 26.42 -20.31
CA PRO A 135 -3.13 25.01 -20.64
C PRO A 135 -2.99 24.59 -22.12
N ALA A 136 -2.53 25.47 -23.01
CA ALA A 136 -2.68 25.28 -24.47
C ALA A 136 -1.56 25.86 -25.34
N LEU A 137 -0.28 25.67 -24.96
CA LEU A 137 0.86 25.98 -25.84
C LEU A 137 1.42 24.71 -26.50
N PRO A 138 1.21 24.50 -27.81
CA PRO A 138 1.86 23.41 -28.54
C PRO A 138 3.36 23.70 -28.69
N LEU A 139 4.19 22.68 -28.42
CA LEU A 139 5.65 22.63 -28.68
C LEU A 139 6.08 23.19 -30.05
N ALA A 140 5.17 23.26 -31.04
CA ALA A 140 5.40 23.88 -32.34
C ALA A 140 5.77 25.38 -32.24
N LYS A 141 5.18 26.13 -31.31
CA LYS A 141 5.46 27.58 -31.13
C LYS A 141 6.77 27.83 -30.38
N LEU A 142 7.11 26.92 -29.45
CA LEU A 142 8.42 26.89 -28.78
C LEU A 142 9.55 26.59 -29.78
N ARG A 143 9.31 25.65 -30.70
CA ARG A 143 10.23 25.30 -31.80
C ARG A 143 10.45 26.44 -32.80
N GLU A 144 9.48 27.33 -32.95
CA GLU A 144 9.51 28.47 -33.88
C GLU A 144 10.14 29.73 -33.25
N THR A 145 10.03 29.89 -31.94
CA THR A 145 10.58 31.02 -31.18
C THR A 145 12.01 30.79 -30.69
N PHE A 146 12.41 29.54 -30.45
CA PHE A 146 13.76 29.17 -30.02
C PHE A 146 14.88 29.63 -30.97
N PRO A 147 14.74 29.55 -32.32
CA PRO A 147 15.73 30.10 -33.24
C PRO A 147 15.86 31.63 -33.14
N ARG A 148 14.77 32.34 -32.81
CA ARG A 148 14.79 33.81 -32.62
C ARG A 148 15.52 34.19 -31.33
N LEU A 149 15.32 33.42 -30.26
CA LEU A 149 16.04 33.56 -29.01
C LEU A 149 17.54 33.25 -29.18
N ALA A 150 17.86 32.13 -29.86
CA ALA A 150 19.22 31.76 -30.20
C ALA A 150 19.91 32.81 -31.09
N THR A 151 19.17 33.40 -32.04
CA THR A 151 19.69 34.49 -32.88
C THR A 151 19.89 35.79 -32.08
N ALA A 152 19.02 36.11 -31.12
CA ALA A 152 19.17 37.27 -30.24
C ALA A 152 20.38 37.11 -29.30
N VAL A 153 20.58 35.91 -28.75
CA VAL A 153 21.74 35.53 -27.94
C VAL A 153 23.02 35.56 -28.79
N TYR A 154 22.99 35.01 -30.00
CA TYR A 154 24.13 35.03 -30.93
C TYR A 154 24.50 36.45 -31.40
N ARG A 155 23.51 37.31 -31.63
CA ARG A 155 23.70 38.72 -32.03
C ARG A 155 24.28 39.55 -30.89
N LYS A 156 23.95 39.24 -29.62
CA LYS A 156 24.59 39.85 -28.44
C LYS A 156 25.99 39.30 -28.17
N LEU A 157 26.23 37.99 -28.38
CA LEU A 157 27.56 37.37 -28.29
C LEU A 157 28.55 37.94 -29.32
N ARG A 158 28.06 38.36 -30.50
CA ARG A 158 28.86 39.02 -31.55
C ARG A 158 29.35 40.42 -31.18
N HIS A 159 28.73 41.07 -30.19
CA HIS A 159 29.09 42.44 -29.76
C HIS A 159 30.10 42.50 -28.60
N GLY A 160 30.83 41.41 -28.34
CA GLY A 160 32.12 41.49 -27.67
C GLY A 160 32.04 41.74 -26.16
N GLN A 161 31.59 40.73 -25.42
CA GLN A 161 32.03 40.53 -24.03
C GLN A 161 32.59 39.12 -23.91
N ALA A 162 33.91 39.05 -23.78
CA ALA A 162 34.63 37.82 -23.57
C ALA A 162 34.36 37.30 -22.17
N LEU A 163 33.87 36.08 -22.04
CA LEU A 163 34.16 35.24 -20.88
C LEU A 163 34.25 33.78 -21.29
N THR A 164 35.40 33.23 -20.93
CA THR A 164 35.81 31.83 -20.89
C THR A 164 34.79 30.98 -20.14
N ASN A 165 33.96 30.20 -20.83
CA ASN A 165 33.32 29.04 -20.22
C ASN A 165 32.95 27.98 -21.26
N LEU A 166 33.71 26.88 -21.27
CA LEU A 166 33.60 25.73 -22.19
C LEU A 166 32.31 24.89 -22.03
N ARG A 167 31.33 25.34 -21.23
CA ARG A 167 30.10 24.57 -20.93
C ARG A 167 28.99 24.79 -21.95
N VAL A 168 28.89 25.98 -22.55
CA VAL A 168 27.86 26.28 -23.59
C VAL A 168 28.08 25.44 -24.86
N CYS A 169 29.34 25.19 -25.24
CA CYS A 169 29.66 24.35 -26.40
C CYS A 169 29.35 22.86 -26.17
N ARG A 170 29.35 22.36 -24.92
CA ARG A 170 28.97 20.97 -24.62
C ARG A 170 27.46 20.75 -24.69
N VAL A 171 26.66 21.75 -24.32
CA VAL A 171 25.20 21.69 -24.42
C VAL A 171 24.74 21.72 -25.89
N LEU A 172 25.42 22.51 -26.74
CA LEU A 172 25.13 22.53 -28.19
C LEU A 172 25.68 21.30 -28.93
N GLY A 173 26.81 20.74 -28.48
CA GLY A 173 27.39 19.51 -29.06
C GLY A 173 26.56 18.25 -28.78
N ALA A 174 25.93 18.14 -27.61
CA ALA A 174 25.08 17.00 -27.24
C ALA A 174 23.77 16.93 -28.07
N PHE A 175 23.31 18.06 -28.61
CA PHE A 175 22.12 18.09 -29.48
C PHE A 175 22.41 17.58 -30.90
N TYR A 176 23.66 17.64 -31.37
CA TYR A 176 24.04 17.23 -32.73
C TYR A 176 24.38 15.74 -32.85
N THR A 177 24.82 15.08 -31.78
CA THR A 177 25.17 13.65 -31.82
C THR A 177 23.99 12.69 -31.70
N CYS A 178 22.81 13.16 -31.27
CA CYS A 178 21.64 12.30 -31.11
C CYS A 178 20.80 12.11 -32.38
N LYS A 179 21.21 12.67 -33.54
CA LYS A 179 20.43 12.61 -34.80
C LYS A 179 21.15 11.98 -36.00
N ALA A 180 22.38 11.49 -35.83
CA ALA A 180 23.15 10.86 -36.93
C ALA A 180 23.35 9.34 -36.78
N GLY A 181 22.70 8.69 -35.80
CA GLY A 181 22.94 7.27 -35.48
C GLY A 181 21.87 6.27 -35.92
N THR A 182 20.96 6.62 -36.83
CA THR A 182 19.83 5.71 -37.18
C THR A 182 19.42 5.73 -38.64
N ILE A 183 20.36 5.98 -39.56
CA ILE A 183 20.21 5.64 -40.98
C ILE A 183 21.62 5.30 -41.49
N LEU A 184 21.78 4.12 -42.10
CA LEU A 184 23.01 3.48 -42.62
C LEU A 184 23.76 2.57 -41.63
N ILE A 185 23.54 1.26 -41.74
CA ILE A 185 24.43 0.34 -42.48
C ILE A 185 23.79 -1.05 -42.43
N ASP A 186 23.35 -1.50 -43.60
CA ASP A 186 23.19 -2.90 -43.95
C ASP A 186 24.16 -3.15 -45.13
N SER A 187 24.76 -4.34 -45.18
CA SER A 187 25.77 -4.85 -46.13
C SER A 187 27.28 -4.63 -45.83
N ALA A 188 27.97 -5.76 -45.57
CA ALA A 188 29.17 -6.28 -46.26
C ALA A 188 30.16 -7.06 -45.33
N TYR A 189 29.99 -8.39 -45.24
CA TYR A 189 30.95 -9.53 -45.42
C TYR A 189 32.46 -9.49 -44.92
N PRO A 190 33.18 -10.63 -44.81
CA PRO A 190 33.51 -11.37 -43.57
C PRO A 190 35.04 -11.57 -43.29
N GLU A 191 35.35 -12.50 -42.36
CA GLU A 191 36.64 -13.17 -42.04
C GLU A 191 37.65 -12.49 -41.09
N LEU A 192 37.82 -13.07 -39.89
CA LEU A 192 39.10 -13.69 -39.48
C LEU A 192 38.94 -14.56 -38.22
N GLN A 193 39.46 -15.78 -38.30
CA GLN A 193 39.56 -16.81 -37.26
C GLN A 193 40.61 -16.45 -36.19
N SER A 194 40.44 -16.90 -34.93
CA SER A 194 41.17 -18.06 -34.36
C SER A 194 41.31 -18.07 -32.81
N HIS A 195 41.22 -19.31 -32.28
CA HIS A 195 41.80 -19.90 -31.05
C HIS A 195 40.96 -20.12 -29.76
N HIS A 196 41.05 -21.39 -29.32
CA HIS A 196 40.87 -22.02 -27.99
C HIS A 196 39.54 -22.76 -27.65
N PRO A 197 39.58 -23.83 -26.80
CA PRO A 197 39.01 -25.13 -27.11
C PRO A 197 38.08 -25.58 -25.96
N ILE A 198 36.77 -25.34 -26.10
CA ILE A 198 35.79 -25.79 -25.10
C ILE A 198 34.60 -26.42 -25.80
N PHE A 199 34.84 -27.50 -26.56
CA PHE A 199 33.76 -28.20 -27.27
C PHE A 199 33.71 -29.72 -27.05
N ALA A 200 34.52 -30.27 -26.15
CA ALA A 200 34.49 -31.72 -25.85
C ALA A 200 33.48 -32.14 -24.77
N HIS A 201 32.82 -31.22 -24.06
CA HIS A 201 31.86 -31.56 -22.98
C HIS A 201 30.38 -31.37 -23.34
N LEU A 202 30.04 -30.87 -24.53
CA LEU A 202 28.65 -30.62 -24.93
C LEU A 202 27.96 -31.79 -25.68
N TRP A 203 28.63 -32.93 -25.85
CA TRP A 203 28.10 -34.05 -26.65
C TRP A 203 27.49 -35.23 -25.87
N MET A 204 27.35 -35.11 -24.54
CA MET A 204 26.72 -36.15 -23.70
C MET A 204 25.34 -35.76 -23.12
N LEU A 205 24.89 -34.51 -23.31
CA LEU A 205 23.53 -34.09 -22.91
C LEU A 205 22.37 -34.68 -23.76
N PRO A 206 22.51 -34.97 -25.07
CA PRO A 206 21.38 -35.46 -25.86
C PRO A 206 20.90 -36.87 -25.48
N LEU A 207 21.77 -37.70 -24.90
CA LEU A 207 21.47 -39.11 -24.57
C LEU A 207 20.76 -39.28 -23.23
N GLN A 208 21.07 -38.45 -22.22
CA GLN A 208 20.35 -38.48 -20.94
C GLN A 208 18.96 -37.87 -21.04
N LEU A 209 18.79 -36.81 -21.86
CA LEU A 209 17.48 -36.23 -22.13
C LEU A 209 16.58 -37.20 -22.92
N ALA A 210 17.16 -37.93 -23.89
CA ALA A 210 16.43 -38.94 -24.65
C ALA A 210 15.93 -40.08 -23.75
N ASN A 211 16.74 -40.58 -22.81
CA ASN A 211 16.32 -41.64 -21.90
C ASN A 211 15.23 -41.16 -20.92
N TYR A 212 15.29 -39.91 -20.48
CA TYR A 212 14.25 -39.33 -19.61
C TYR A 212 12.92 -39.14 -20.35
N LEU A 213 12.99 -38.71 -21.61
CA LEU A 213 11.81 -38.54 -22.47
C LEU A 213 11.19 -39.89 -22.87
N ILE A 214 11.98 -40.94 -23.09
CA ILE A 214 11.48 -42.29 -23.36
C ILE A 214 10.74 -42.85 -22.14
N ASN A 215 11.27 -42.67 -20.93
CA ASN A 215 10.60 -43.09 -19.69
C ASN A 215 9.31 -42.29 -19.43
N LEU A 216 9.32 -40.98 -19.67
CA LEU A 216 8.14 -40.13 -19.55
C LEU A 216 7.05 -40.53 -20.56
N PHE A 217 7.45 -40.85 -21.80
CA PHE A 217 6.53 -41.29 -22.84
C PHE A 217 5.95 -42.69 -22.52
N GLY A 218 6.75 -43.58 -21.95
CA GLY A 218 6.30 -44.89 -21.45
C GLY A 218 5.24 -44.76 -20.36
N ILE A 219 5.44 -43.87 -19.39
CA ILE A 219 4.47 -43.59 -18.31
C ILE A 219 3.17 -42.99 -18.89
N LEU A 220 3.28 -42.07 -19.84
CA LEU A 220 2.11 -41.46 -20.48
C LEU A 220 1.30 -42.45 -21.33
N LEU A 221 1.96 -43.39 -22.01
CA LEU A 221 1.29 -44.48 -22.73
C LEU A 221 0.60 -45.46 -21.77
N LEU A 222 1.22 -45.76 -20.62
CA LEU A 222 0.63 -46.59 -19.57
C LEU A 222 -0.61 -45.92 -18.95
N LEU A 223 -0.53 -44.62 -18.65
CA LEU A 223 -1.67 -43.84 -18.16
C LEU A 223 -2.78 -43.75 -19.20
N ARG A 224 -2.44 -43.61 -20.48
CA ARG A 224 -3.42 -43.63 -21.57
C ARG A 224 -4.10 -45.00 -21.69
N GLU A 225 -3.36 -46.10 -21.59
CA GLU A 225 -3.93 -47.45 -21.66
C GLU A 225 -4.80 -47.76 -20.44
N VAL A 226 -4.39 -47.33 -19.24
CA VAL A 226 -5.20 -47.44 -18.01
C VAL A 226 -6.48 -46.61 -18.12
N ALA A 227 -6.39 -45.37 -18.61
CA ALA A 227 -7.56 -44.52 -18.84
C ALA A 227 -8.49 -45.10 -19.93
N THR A 228 -7.92 -45.71 -20.98
CA THR A 228 -8.70 -46.34 -22.07
C THR A 228 -9.36 -47.63 -21.61
N ARG A 229 -8.74 -48.39 -20.71
CA ARG A 229 -9.32 -49.58 -20.06
C ARG A 229 -10.38 -49.19 -19.04
N ALA A 230 -10.14 -48.15 -18.23
CA ALA A 230 -11.15 -47.61 -17.33
C ALA A 230 -12.38 -47.11 -18.11
N LYS A 231 -12.17 -46.41 -19.23
CA LYS A 231 -13.24 -45.94 -20.11
C LYS A 231 -13.97 -47.08 -20.83
N ARG A 232 -13.28 -48.17 -21.19
CA ARG A 232 -13.91 -49.39 -21.72
C ARG A 232 -14.72 -50.12 -20.65
N CYS A 233 -14.22 -50.24 -19.41
CA CYS A 233 -14.98 -50.81 -18.30
C CYS A 233 -16.21 -49.96 -17.94
N ILE A 234 -16.12 -48.63 -18.04
CA ILE A 234 -17.25 -47.72 -17.81
C ILE A 234 -18.31 -47.84 -18.92
N ASN A 235 -17.91 -48.11 -20.17
CA ASN A 235 -18.84 -48.19 -21.30
C ASN A 235 -19.44 -49.59 -21.53
N GLN A 236 -18.97 -50.64 -20.85
CA GLN A 236 -19.41 -52.02 -21.13
C GLN A 236 -20.48 -52.55 -20.18
N GLU A 237 -20.95 -51.77 -19.21
CA GLU A 237 -21.95 -52.24 -18.23
C GLU A 237 -23.02 -51.18 -17.98
N HIS A 238 -24.03 -51.16 -18.85
CA HIS A 238 -25.32 -50.53 -18.54
C HIS A 238 -26.04 -51.41 -17.51
N GLN A 239 -26.30 -50.83 -16.32
CA GLN A 239 -27.01 -51.38 -15.15
C GLN A 239 -26.17 -52.19 -14.15
N SER A 240 -25.52 -51.52 -13.20
CA SER A 240 -25.86 -51.61 -11.76
C SER A 240 -24.95 -50.72 -10.90
N HIS A 241 -25.47 -50.33 -9.74
CA HIS A 241 -24.88 -49.38 -8.77
C HIS A 241 -23.39 -49.61 -8.47
N TRP A 242 -22.57 -48.58 -8.69
CA TRP A 242 -21.28 -48.46 -8.00
C TRP A 242 -21.49 -47.70 -6.68
N THR A 243 -21.22 -48.35 -5.55
CA THR A 243 -21.07 -47.66 -4.26
C THR A 243 -19.68 -47.04 -4.16
N GLN A 244 -19.59 -45.84 -3.60
CA GLN A 244 -18.38 -45.01 -3.45
C GLN A 244 -17.19 -45.74 -2.78
N GLU A 245 -17.46 -46.80 -2.01
CA GLU A 245 -16.45 -47.69 -1.43
C GLU A 245 -15.61 -48.45 -2.47
N ARG A 246 -16.20 -48.85 -3.60
CA ARG A 246 -15.49 -49.65 -4.62
C ARG A 246 -14.54 -48.79 -5.46
N VAL A 247 -14.91 -47.55 -5.75
CA VAL A 247 -14.04 -46.57 -6.41
C VAL A 247 -12.85 -46.21 -5.51
N SER A 248 -13.10 -46.05 -4.20
CA SER A 248 -12.07 -45.79 -3.20
C SER A 248 -11.11 -46.98 -3.04
N SER A 249 -11.63 -48.22 -3.09
CA SER A 249 -10.82 -49.44 -3.02
C SER A 249 -9.92 -49.62 -4.25
N ILE A 250 -10.41 -49.29 -5.45
CA ILE A 250 -9.61 -49.35 -6.68
C ILE A 250 -8.52 -48.26 -6.67
N ALA A 251 -8.84 -47.05 -6.24
CA ALA A 251 -7.86 -45.98 -6.07
C ALA A 251 -6.77 -46.35 -5.05
N LEU A 252 -7.15 -46.97 -3.93
CA LEU A 252 -6.23 -47.45 -2.91
C LEU A 252 -5.34 -48.59 -3.45
N ALA A 253 -5.90 -49.52 -4.21
CA ALA A 253 -5.13 -50.61 -4.84
C ALA A 253 -4.11 -50.09 -5.87
N VAL A 254 -4.45 -49.06 -6.65
CA VAL A 254 -3.53 -48.41 -7.59
C VAL A 254 -2.40 -47.70 -6.84
N VAL A 255 -2.70 -47.01 -5.74
CA VAL A 255 -1.69 -46.34 -4.90
C VAL A 255 -0.76 -47.35 -4.22
N VAL A 256 -1.29 -48.45 -3.69
CA VAL A 256 -0.50 -49.54 -3.08
C VAL A 256 0.41 -50.21 -4.11
N THR A 257 -0.10 -50.43 -5.34
CA THR A 257 0.69 -51.02 -6.43
C THR A 257 1.81 -50.08 -6.90
N LEU A 258 1.54 -48.78 -6.99
CA LEU A 258 2.55 -47.77 -7.31
C LEU A 258 3.63 -47.66 -6.23
N MET A 259 3.27 -47.73 -4.95
CA MET A 259 4.24 -47.75 -3.85
C MET A 259 5.12 -49.00 -3.87
N ALA A 260 4.55 -50.18 -4.16
CA ALA A 260 5.30 -51.43 -4.28
C ALA A 260 6.29 -51.43 -5.45
N MET A 261 5.98 -50.71 -6.54
CA MET A 261 6.89 -50.55 -7.68
C MET A 261 8.05 -49.58 -7.41
N THR A 262 7.90 -48.65 -6.48
CA THR A 262 8.95 -47.69 -6.10
C THR A 262 9.92 -48.20 -5.03
N SER A 263 9.63 -49.33 -4.37
CA SER A 263 10.45 -49.89 -3.28
C SER A 263 11.41 -51.02 -3.70
N GLY A 264 11.61 -51.27 -4.99
CA GLY A 264 12.47 -52.33 -5.50
C GLY A 264 13.96 -51.95 -5.60
N GLY A 265 14.67 -51.85 -4.47
CA GLY A 265 16.14 -51.92 -4.42
C GLY A 265 16.60 -53.33 -4.02
N PRO A 266 17.66 -53.90 -4.63
CA PRO A 266 18.10 -55.25 -4.31
C PRO A 266 18.84 -55.23 -2.95
N ASN A 267 18.48 -56.19 -2.09
CA ASN A 267 18.98 -56.43 -0.73
C ASN A 267 18.28 -55.68 0.39
N THR A 268 17.28 -56.32 1.01
CA THR A 268 17.33 -56.76 2.44
C THR A 268 16.06 -57.54 2.77
N GLY A 269 16.22 -58.62 3.54
CA GLY A 269 15.16 -59.57 3.84
C GLY A 269 14.22 -59.12 4.97
N ILE A 270 12.97 -59.58 4.85
CA ILE A 270 12.00 -59.97 5.88
C ILE A 270 11.83 -59.01 7.08
N LEU A 271 10.68 -58.31 7.11
CA LEU A 271 9.79 -58.18 8.29
C LEU A 271 8.43 -57.59 7.86
N THR A 272 7.36 -58.35 8.07
CA THR A 272 5.95 -57.96 7.84
C THR A 272 5.37 -57.21 9.04
N PRO A 273 4.53 -56.16 8.86
CA PRO A 273 3.70 -55.61 9.93
C PRO A 273 2.20 -56.01 9.80
N PRO A 274 1.40 -55.94 10.89
CA PRO A 274 0.17 -56.72 11.04
C PRO A 274 -1.12 -56.04 10.54
N MET A 275 -2.00 -56.85 9.95
CA MET A 275 -3.36 -56.52 9.43
C MET A 275 -4.41 -56.30 10.54
N TRP A 276 -4.22 -55.36 11.47
CA TRP A 276 -5.20 -55.12 12.55
C TRP A 276 -6.00 -53.81 12.47
N VAL A 277 -5.76 -52.96 11.46
CA VAL A 277 -6.49 -51.69 11.31
C VAL A 277 -7.70 -51.81 10.36
N VAL A 278 -7.83 -52.89 9.61
CA VAL A 278 -8.86 -53.02 8.55
C VAL A 278 -10.23 -53.50 9.09
N CYS A 279 -10.29 -54.11 10.28
CA CYS A 279 -11.54 -54.72 10.76
C CYS A 279 -12.46 -53.79 11.58
N TYR A 280 -12.03 -52.57 11.95
CA TYR A 280 -12.84 -51.72 12.86
C TYR A 280 -13.83 -50.78 12.15
N PHE A 281 -13.81 -50.70 10.81
CA PHE A 281 -14.65 -49.76 10.05
C PHE A 281 -15.89 -50.37 9.38
N MET A 282 -16.13 -51.68 9.55
CA MET A 282 -17.17 -52.43 8.81
C MET A 282 -18.49 -52.65 9.58
N ALA A 283 -18.74 -51.95 10.69
CA ALA A 283 -19.97 -52.14 11.48
C ALA A 283 -20.72 -50.82 11.71
N GLY A 284 -21.64 -50.49 10.80
CA GLY A 284 -22.64 -49.44 10.97
C GLY A 284 -23.70 -49.51 9.87
N GLU A 285 -24.93 -49.90 10.24
CA GLU A 285 -26.08 -50.02 9.33
C GLU A 285 -26.56 -48.66 8.77
N PRO A 286 -27.13 -48.62 7.56
CA PRO A 286 -27.61 -47.39 6.93
C PRO A 286 -29.12 -47.23 7.07
N ASN A 287 -29.60 -46.02 7.38
CA ASN A 287 -30.89 -45.54 6.89
C ASN A 287 -31.01 -44.02 6.96
N ALA A 288 -31.45 -43.45 5.82
CA ALA A 288 -32.14 -42.17 5.61
C ALA A 288 -31.42 -41.13 4.71
N GLY A 289 -32.06 -40.86 3.57
CA GLY A 289 -32.24 -39.50 3.05
C GLY A 289 -31.18 -38.94 2.11
N ALA A 290 -31.34 -39.22 0.81
CA ALA A 290 -30.64 -38.51 -0.25
C ALA A 290 -31.42 -37.24 -0.63
N GLU A 291 -30.97 -36.05 -0.19
CA GLU A 291 -31.30 -34.75 -0.79
C GLU A 291 -30.46 -33.61 -0.16
N LEU A 292 -29.13 -33.69 -0.20
CA LEU A 292 -28.25 -32.58 0.23
C LEU A 292 -26.79 -32.71 -0.26
N TRP A 293 -26.55 -32.69 -1.58
CA TRP A 293 -25.21 -33.07 -2.10
C TRP A 293 -24.35 -31.96 -2.70
N ASP A 294 -24.84 -30.73 -2.88
CA ASP A 294 -24.05 -29.71 -3.60
C ASP A 294 -23.24 -28.76 -2.68
N GLY A 295 -23.73 -28.47 -1.46
CA GLY A 295 -23.03 -27.62 -0.48
C GLY A 295 -21.96 -28.33 0.35
N GLY A 296 -22.13 -29.64 0.56
CA GLY A 296 -21.22 -30.47 1.36
C GLY A 296 -19.87 -30.73 0.68
N LEU A 297 -19.88 -30.86 -0.65
CA LEU A 297 -18.67 -31.19 -1.42
C LEU A 297 -17.64 -30.05 -1.39
N LYS A 298 -18.07 -28.78 -1.43
CA LYS A 298 -17.17 -27.61 -1.37
C LYS A 298 -16.51 -27.46 0.00
N ARG A 299 -17.28 -27.64 1.09
CA ARG A 299 -16.74 -27.62 2.46
C ARG A 299 -15.85 -28.83 2.74
N ALA A 300 -16.21 -30.00 2.22
CA ALA A 300 -15.36 -31.18 2.29
C ALA A 300 -14.06 -30.98 1.51
N LEU A 301 -14.10 -30.35 0.33
CA LEU A 301 -12.89 -30.05 -0.47
C LEU A 301 -11.99 -28.99 0.19
N GLU A 302 -12.54 -27.97 0.84
CA GLU A 302 -11.78 -26.98 1.61
C GLU A 302 -11.16 -27.60 2.89
N ALA A 303 -11.91 -28.44 3.62
CA ALA A 303 -11.40 -29.18 4.77
C ALA A 303 -10.37 -30.24 4.38
N ILE A 304 -10.55 -30.90 3.23
CA ILE A 304 -9.57 -31.84 2.64
C ILE A 304 -8.33 -31.07 2.18
N SER A 305 -8.45 -29.83 1.66
CA SER A 305 -7.30 -29.01 1.28
C SER A 305 -6.42 -28.69 2.49
N ILE A 306 -7.01 -28.21 3.59
CA ILE A 306 -6.30 -27.89 4.83
C ILE A 306 -5.77 -29.17 5.51
N GLY A 307 -6.59 -30.23 5.56
CA GLY A 307 -6.18 -31.54 6.09
C GLY A 307 -5.05 -32.19 5.30
N ARG A 308 -5.01 -32.01 3.97
CA ARG A 308 -3.95 -32.48 3.09
C ARG A 308 -2.66 -31.67 3.29
N ILE A 309 -2.74 -30.38 3.61
CA ILE A 309 -1.59 -29.56 4.00
C ILE A 309 -1.03 -30.05 5.35
N CYS A 310 -1.87 -30.29 6.36
CA CYS A 310 -1.44 -30.83 7.66
C CYS A 310 -0.87 -32.25 7.53
N LEU A 311 -1.46 -33.11 6.71
CA LEU A 311 -0.99 -34.47 6.48
C LEU A 311 0.36 -34.50 5.72
N LEU A 312 0.55 -33.62 4.73
CA LEU A 312 1.82 -33.47 4.03
C LEU A 312 2.91 -32.90 4.95
N ALA A 313 2.58 -31.96 5.84
CA ALA A 313 3.50 -31.48 6.86
C ALA A 313 3.90 -32.58 7.87
N LEU A 314 2.94 -33.41 8.29
CA LEU A 314 3.18 -34.57 9.16
C LEU A 314 4.02 -35.66 8.48
N LEU A 315 3.71 -36.01 7.23
CA LEU A 315 4.45 -37.01 6.45
C LEU A 315 5.89 -36.54 6.15
N HIS A 316 6.08 -35.26 5.84
CA HIS A 316 7.42 -34.69 5.66
C HIS A 316 8.23 -34.66 6.97
N SER A 317 7.54 -34.47 8.11
CA SER A 317 8.17 -34.54 9.45
C SER A 317 8.66 -35.95 9.81
N ILE A 318 8.02 -37.00 9.31
CA ILE A 318 8.43 -38.40 9.52
C ILE A 318 9.62 -38.77 8.62
N ILE A 319 9.69 -38.24 7.40
CA ILE A 319 10.76 -38.55 6.42
C ILE A 319 12.09 -37.85 6.79
N CYS A 320 12.07 -36.71 7.49
CA CYS A 320 13.29 -35.98 7.86
C CYS A 320 14.09 -36.55 9.04
N ALA A 321 13.70 -37.68 9.64
CA ALA A 321 14.34 -38.18 10.87
C ALA A 321 15.75 -38.78 10.68
N THR A 322 16.25 -38.94 9.44
CA THR A 322 17.54 -39.61 9.16
C THR A 322 18.50 -38.83 8.25
N GLY A 323 18.24 -37.55 7.97
CA GLY A 323 19.06 -36.72 7.06
C GLY A 323 20.00 -35.74 7.78
N ASN A 324 20.99 -35.21 7.06
CA ASN A 324 21.86 -34.12 7.53
C ASN A 324 21.01 -32.97 8.09
N SER A 325 21.29 -32.54 9.33
CA SER A 325 20.51 -31.51 10.03
C SER A 325 20.36 -30.18 9.27
N LEU A 326 21.32 -29.88 8.39
CA LEU A 326 21.32 -28.69 7.53
C LEU A 326 20.36 -28.80 6.33
N GLU A 327 20.24 -29.99 5.74
CA GLU A 327 19.26 -30.25 4.67
C GLU A 327 17.84 -30.18 5.22
N ALA A 328 17.63 -30.77 6.42
CA ALA A 328 16.36 -30.67 7.14
C ALA A 328 15.99 -29.21 7.47
N LEU A 329 16.98 -28.39 7.87
CA LEU A 329 16.78 -26.95 8.08
C LEU A 329 16.37 -26.23 6.79
N THR A 330 17.08 -26.47 5.69
CA THR A 330 16.84 -25.81 4.40
C THR A 330 15.44 -26.15 3.87
N SER A 331 15.06 -27.42 3.92
CA SER A 331 13.73 -27.89 3.55
C SER A 331 12.64 -27.25 4.41
N LEU A 332 12.84 -27.19 5.73
CA LEU A 332 11.87 -26.62 6.66
C LEU A 332 11.73 -25.10 6.52
N VAL A 333 12.84 -24.36 6.33
CA VAL A 333 12.81 -22.91 6.06
C VAL A 333 12.00 -22.64 4.80
N THR A 334 12.24 -23.39 3.73
CA THR A 334 11.51 -23.25 2.46
C THR A 334 10.02 -23.53 2.65
N THR A 335 9.68 -24.65 3.29
CA THR A 335 8.28 -25.03 3.58
C THR A 335 7.58 -23.99 4.46
N THR A 336 8.29 -23.42 5.45
CA THR A 336 7.75 -22.37 6.34
C THR A 336 7.45 -21.10 5.55
N LYS A 337 8.34 -20.68 4.66
CA LYS A 337 8.12 -19.52 3.78
C LYS A 337 6.91 -19.71 2.87
N ASP A 338 6.76 -20.90 2.29
CA ASP A 338 5.66 -21.21 1.39
C ASP A 338 4.32 -21.18 2.14
N LEU A 339 4.26 -21.79 3.33
CA LEU A 339 3.07 -21.74 4.19
C LEU A 339 2.73 -20.30 4.56
N ILE A 340 3.71 -19.51 5.01
CA ILE A 340 3.48 -18.11 5.36
C ILE A 340 2.94 -17.34 4.15
N THR A 341 3.51 -17.53 2.96
CA THR A 341 3.08 -16.84 1.73
C THR A 341 1.63 -17.17 1.35
N GLN A 342 1.21 -18.43 1.53
CA GLN A 342 -0.17 -18.84 1.30
C GLN A 342 -1.13 -18.16 2.29
N LEU A 343 -0.76 -18.14 3.57
CA LEU A 343 -1.56 -17.49 4.62
C LEU A 343 -1.59 -15.98 4.47
N GLU A 344 -0.48 -15.34 4.09
CA GLU A 344 -0.40 -13.92 3.73
C GLU A 344 -1.43 -13.58 2.64
N THR A 345 -1.47 -14.38 1.58
CA THR A 345 -2.40 -14.17 0.46
C THR A 345 -3.85 -14.25 0.92
N PHE A 346 -4.18 -15.22 1.78
CA PHE A 346 -5.51 -15.34 2.39
C PHE A 346 -5.85 -14.13 3.26
N LEU A 347 -4.97 -13.75 4.20
CA LEU A 347 -5.19 -12.66 5.13
C LEU A 347 -5.34 -11.31 4.41
N HIS A 348 -4.50 -11.07 3.40
CA HIS A 348 -4.58 -9.88 2.56
C HIS A 348 -5.87 -9.84 1.73
N ALA A 349 -6.35 -10.97 1.23
CA ALA A 349 -7.62 -11.04 0.53
C ALA A 349 -8.82 -10.70 1.44
N VAL A 350 -8.75 -11.06 2.73
CA VAL A 350 -9.75 -10.70 3.74
C VAL A 350 -9.64 -9.23 4.12
N SER A 351 -8.43 -8.68 4.30
CA SER A 351 -8.25 -7.28 4.69
C SER A 351 -8.72 -6.27 3.63
N VAL A 352 -8.55 -6.59 2.35
CA VAL A 352 -8.95 -5.74 1.22
C VAL A 352 -10.37 -6.05 0.70
N ASP A 353 -11.10 -6.96 1.36
CA ASP A 353 -12.49 -7.31 1.01
C ASP A 353 -12.68 -7.87 -0.41
N LYS A 354 -11.62 -8.43 -1.02
CA LYS A 354 -11.68 -8.98 -2.38
C LYS A 354 -12.55 -10.25 -2.48
N THR A 355 -13.03 -10.76 -1.34
CA THR A 355 -13.87 -11.96 -1.23
C THR A 355 -15.38 -11.66 -1.28
N ALA A 356 -15.79 -10.41 -1.53
CA ALA A 356 -17.20 -10.00 -1.50
C ALA A 356 -18.04 -10.28 -2.77
N THR A 357 -17.54 -11.04 -3.76
CA THR A 357 -18.34 -11.37 -4.96
C THR A 357 -18.53 -12.88 -5.10
N THR A 358 -19.80 -13.30 -5.06
CA THR A 358 -20.37 -14.65 -5.25
C THR A 358 -20.37 -15.63 -4.06
N THR A 359 -21.30 -15.42 -3.13
CA THR A 359 -22.16 -16.53 -2.66
C THR A 359 -23.56 -15.97 -2.32
N PRO A 360 -24.66 -16.44 -2.95
CA PRO A 360 -26.01 -16.02 -2.58
C PRO A 360 -26.41 -16.55 -1.18
N PRO A 361 -27.31 -15.86 -0.46
CA PRO A 361 -27.80 -16.32 0.83
C PRO A 361 -28.67 -17.56 0.63
N SER A 362 -28.20 -18.73 1.09
CA SER A 362 -29.05 -19.92 1.22
C SER A 362 -29.81 -19.90 2.56
N PRO A 363 -31.06 -20.40 2.57
CA PRO A 363 -31.97 -20.26 3.71
C PRO A 363 -31.49 -21.06 4.92
N SER A 364 -31.61 -20.42 6.09
CA SER A 364 -31.35 -20.97 7.41
C SER A 364 -32.24 -22.18 7.70
N SER A 365 -31.61 -23.35 7.85
CA SER A 365 -32.17 -24.49 8.60
C SER A 365 -31.36 -24.65 9.89
N PRO A 366 -32.01 -24.96 11.04
CA PRO A 366 -31.39 -24.85 12.36
C PRO A 366 -30.40 -26.00 12.57
N ALA A 367 -29.10 -25.69 12.43
CA ALA A 367 -28.04 -26.61 12.80
C ALA A 367 -27.99 -26.74 14.32
N ALA A 368 -28.00 -27.99 14.78
CA ALA A 368 -27.79 -28.38 16.16
C ALA A 368 -26.55 -27.68 16.75
N VAL A 369 -26.73 -27.15 17.95
CA VAL A 369 -25.65 -26.57 18.76
C VAL A 369 -24.78 -27.74 19.26
N ASP A 370 -23.65 -27.98 18.61
CA ASP A 370 -22.55 -28.70 19.25
C ASP A 370 -21.90 -27.77 20.30
N PRO A 371 -21.89 -28.12 21.59
CA PRO A 371 -21.36 -27.27 22.67
C PRO A 371 -19.83 -27.29 22.80
N ALA A 372 -19.10 -27.74 21.77
CA ALA A 372 -17.65 -27.83 21.78
C ALA A 372 -17.02 -26.54 21.19
N THR A 373 -16.53 -25.71 22.11
CA THR A 373 -15.60 -24.57 21.94
C THR A 373 -16.10 -23.37 21.12
N ASN A 374 -16.81 -22.46 21.80
CA ASN A 374 -16.93 -21.05 21.38
C ASN A 374 -15.54 -20.38 21.48
N VAL A 375 -14.65 -20.66 20.52
CA VAL A 375 -13.29 -20.11 20.48
C VAL A 375 -13.38 -18.61 20.20
N ASP A 376 -12.95 -17.79 21.15
CA ASP A 376 -12.84 -16.35 20.97
C ASP A 376 -11.69 -16.03 20.01
N ALA A 377 -12.03 -15.42 18.87
CA ALA A 377 -11.09 -15.07 17.81
C ALA A 377 -9.98 -14.14 18.31
N LEU A 378 -10.31 -13.18 19.17
CA LEU A 378 -9.32 -12.22 19.67
C LEU A 378 -8.34 -12.86 20.66
N SER A 379 -8.82 -13.80 21.48
CA SER A 379 -7.96 -14.56 22.39
C SER A 379 -7.02 -15.49 21.60
N LEU A 380 -7.53 -16.18 20.59
CA LEU A 380 -6.69 -17.03 19.72
C LEU A 380 -5.61 -16.22 18.99
N ALA A 381 -5.96 -15.05 18.45
CA ALA A 381 -5.00 -14.15 17.82
C ALA A 381 -3.93 -13.65 18.81
N HIS A 382 -4.35 -13.26 20.02
CA HIS A 382 -3.46 -12.83 21.09
C HIS A 382 -2.46 -13.91 21.48
N ASP A 383 -2.92 -15.13 21.71
CA ASP A 383 -2.07 -16.24 22.18
C ASP A 383 -1.11 -16.67 21.08
N SER A 384 -1.58 -16.72 19.84
CA SER A 384 -0.74 -17.02 18.67
C SER A 384 0.32 -15.93 18.44
N ALA A 385 -0.04 -14.65 18.52
CA ALA A 385 0.92 -13.54 18.42
C ALA A 385 1.95 -13.53 19.56
N SER A 386 1.51 -13.87 20.79
CA SER A 386 2.40 -13.97 21.96
C SER A 386 3.42 -15.10 21.79
N LEU A 387 2.98 -16.26 21.28
CA LEU A 387 3.86 -17.39 20.98
C LEU A 387 4.81 -17.07 19.83
N ILE A 388 4.33 -16.47 18.73
CA ILE A 388 5.19 -16.01 17.62
C ILE A 388 6.28 -15.10 18.17
N ARG A 389 5.92 -14.08 18.95
CA ARG A 389 6.89 -13.16 19.56
C ARG A 389 7.96 -13.89 20.37
N ALA A 390 7.57 -14.86 21.21
CA ALA A 390 8.50 -15.64 22.02
C ALA A 390 9.45 -16.50 21.15
N HIS A 391 8.91 -17.17 20.12
CA HIS A 391 9.71 -17.96 19.18
C HIS A 391 10.63 -17.08 18.32
N THR A 392 10.20 -15.88 17.92
CA THR A 392 11.04 -14.89 17.22
C THR A 392 12.26 -14.53 18.05
N THR A 393 12.11 -14.29 19.36
CA THR A 393 13.25 -14.03 20.26
C THR A 393 14.21 -15.22 20.30
N LYS A 394 13.66 -16.43 20.48
CA LYS A 394 14.46 -17.68 20.52
C LYS A 394 15.21 -17.90 19.22
N LEU A 395 14.55 -17.70 18.08
CA LEU A 395 15.12 -17.81 16.75
C LEU A 395 16.25 -16.80 16.53
N SER A 396 16.01 -15.53 16.88
CA SER A 396 16.99 -14.44 16.79
C SER A 396 18.26 -14.74 17.58
N LEU A 397 18.12 -15.27 18.80
CA LEU A 397 19.26 -15.66 19.63
C LEU A 397 20.04 -16.84 19.03
N LEU A 398 19.35 -17.82 18.43
CA LEU A 398 19.99 -19.00 17.81
C LEU A 398 20.76 -18.67 16.53
N ILE A 399 20.32 -17.68 15.74
CA ILE A 399 20.99 -17.29 14.49
C ILE A 399 22.16 -16.32 14.71
N ILE A 400 22.21 -15.67 15.89
CA ILE A 400 23.21 -14.66 16.23
C ILE A 400 24.35 -15.22 17.09
N ASN A 401 24.07 -16.18 17.98
CA ASN A 401 25.04 -16.66 18.98
C ASN A 401 25.72 -17.96 18.54
N GLU A 402 26.99 -18.12 18.93
CA GLU A 402 27.72 -19.37 18.77
C GLU A 402 27.47 -20.31 19.97
N PRO A 403 27.38 -21.63 19.77
CA PRO A 403 27.51 -22.37 18.50
C PRO A 403 26.22 -22.37 17.66
N PHE A 404 26.37 -22.31 16.33
CA PHE A 404 25.24 -22.46 15.42
C PHE A 404 24.66 -23.88 15.54
N THR A 405 23.38 -23.97 15.90
CA THR A 405 22.73 -25.23 16.21
C THR A 405 21.52 -25.44 15.29
N PRO A 406 21.70 -26.03 14.09
CA PRO A 406 20.63 -26.23 13.11
C PRO A 406 19.43 -26.99 13.67
N SER A 407 19.67 -28.00 14.51
CA SER A 407 18.63 -28.82 15.14
C SER A 407 17.72 -28.02 16.09
N ALA A 408 18.28 -27.05 16.82
CA ALA A 408 17.52 -26.17 17.70
C ALA A 408 16.63 -25.21 16.88
N ILE A 409 17.15 -24.68 15.78
CA ILE A 409 16.37 -23.83 14.85
C ILE A 409 15.23 -24.63 14.22
N VAL A 410 15.52 -25.85 13.76
CA VAL A 410 14.51 -26.77 13.22
C VAL A 410 13.38 -27.01 14.22
N THR A 411 13.71 -27.19 15.50
CA THR A 411 12.71 -27.41 16.56
C THR A 411 11.79 -26.19 16.70
N VAL A 412 12.36 -24.98 16.76
CA VAL A 412 11.59 -23.73 16.88
C VAL A 412 10.70 -23.49 15.65
N LEU A 413 11.22 -23.73 14.45
CA LEU A 413 10.44 -23.60 13.21
C LEU A 413 9.29 -24.62 13.15
N ARG A 414 9.50 -25.86 13.60
CA ARG A 414 8.43 -26.86 13.70
C ARG A 414 7.35 -26.43 14.67
N GLU A 415 7.71 -25.91 15.83
CA GLU A 415 6.77 -25.36 16.82
C GLU A 415 5.93 -24.23 16.20
N LEU A 416 6.57 -23.28 15.51
CA LEU A 416 5.90 -22.19 14.79
C LEU A 416 4.92 -22.67 13.72
N VAL A 417 5.35 -23.60 12.87
CA VAL A 417 4.56 -24.15 11.76
C VAL A 417 3.39 -25.01 12.25
N ALA A 418 3.56 -25.74 13.35
CA ALA A 418 2.55 -26.64 13.88
C ALA A 418 1.39 -25.92 14.61
N GLY A 419 1.62 -24.71 15.13
CA GLY A 419 0.64 -24.04 15.98
C GLY A 419 0.46 -22.54 15.71
N PRO A 420 1.38 -21.67 16.15
CA PRO A 420 1.16 -20.22 16.15
C PRO A 420 0.92 -19.61 14.76
N ILE A 421 1.62 -20.08 13.72
CA ILE A 421 1.45 -19.57 12.35
C ILE A 421 0.04 -19.91 11.82
N PRO A 422 -0.42 -21.18 11.80
CA PRO A 422 -1.81 -21.48 11.46
C PRO A 422 -2.82 -20.81 12.40
N GLY A 423 -2.53 -20.75 13.71
CA GLY A 423 -3.41 -20.20 14.73
C GLY A 423 -3.80 -18.74 14.49
N ILE A 424 -2.84 -17.91 14.05
CA ILE A 424 -3.14 -16.50 13.75
C ILE A 424 -4.05 -16.35 12.53
N ALA A 425 -3.92 -17.22 11.53
CA ALA A 425 -4.81 -17.23 10.36
C ALA A 425 -6.19 -17.79 10.70
N SER A 426 -6.26 -18.85 11.52
CA SER A 426 -7.51 -19.41 12.03
C SER A 426 -8.29 -18.41 12.87
N ALA A 427 -7.62 -17.55 13.64
CA ALA A 427 -8.29 -16.47 14.39
C ALA A 427 -9.12 -15.56 13.47
N VAL A 428 -8.60 -15.20 12.30
CA VAL A 428 -9.30 -14.38 11.30
C VAL A 428 -10.44 -15.15 10.63
N GLN A 429 -10.30 -16.46 10.46
CA GLN A 429 -11.36 -17.33 9.94
C GLN A 429 -12.53 -17.47 10.93
N VAL A 430 -12.24 -17.55 12.23
CA VAL A 430 -13.24 -17.62 13.30
C VAL A 430 -13.90 -16.26 13.57
N CYS A 431 -13.20 -15.15 13.26
CA CYS A 431 -13.73 -13.79 13.34
C CYS A 431 -14.78 -13.53 12.24
N SER A 432 -16.03 -13.94 12.45
CA SER A 432 -17.11 -13.68 11.50
C SER A 432 -17.56 -12.21 11.53
N ALA A 433 -17.87 -11.65 10.35
CA ALA A 433 -18.34 -10.27 10.22
C ALA A 433 -19.66 -10.05 10.98
N GLU A 434 -20.54 -11.06 11.00
CA GLU A 434 -21.83 -11.00 11.71
C GLU A 434 -21.67 -10.87 13.23
N LYS A 435 -20.63 -11.48 13.82
CA LYS A 435 -20.41 -11.47 15.27
C LYS A 435 -19.55 -10.29 15.74
N TYR A 436 -18.57 -9.87 14.94
CA TYR A 436 -17.53 -8.92 15.35
C TYR A 436 -17.54 -7.60 14.59
N THR A 437 -18.28 -7.46 13.48
CA THR A 437 -18.14 -6.46 12.40
C THR A 437 -17.14 -6.84 11.31
N LYS A 438 -17.46 -6.49 10.07
CA LYS A 438 -16.58 -6.57 8.91
C LYS A 438 -15.32 -5.72 9.10
N VAL A 439 -15.46 -4.53 9.68
CA VAL A 439 -14.32 -3.65 9.96
C VAL A 439 -13.35 -4.30 10.95
N ALA A 440 -13.84 -4.94 12.01
CA ALA A 440 -13.01 -5.66 12.96
C ALA A 440 -12.28 -6.84 12.30
N ARG A 441 -13.00 -7.61 11.48
CA ARG A 441 -12.40 -8.74 10.74
C ARG A 441 -11.29 -8.27 9.81
N GLN A 442 -11.51 -7.19 9.07
CA GLN A 442 -10.52 -6.61 8.16
C GLN A 442 -9.30 -6.08 8.92
N ASP A 443 -9.50 -5.41 10.05
CA ASP A 443 -8.40 -4.89 10.86
C ASP A 443 -7.57 -6.02 11.48
N LEU A 444 -8.24 -7.05 12.02
CA LEU A 444 -7.57 -8.24 12.53
C LEU A 444 -6.78 -8.93 11.41
N ALA A 445 -7.39 -9.13 10.24
CA ALA A 445 -6.74 -9.74 9.08
C ALA A 445 -5.49 -8.97 8.66
N TRP A 446 -5.55 -7.64 8.61
CA TRP A 446 -4.41 -6.78 8.28
C TRP A 446 -3.28 -6.90 9.30
N ARG A 447 -3.60 -6.86 10.61
CA ARG A 447 -2.58 -7.01 11.66
C ARG A 447 -1.93 -8.39 11.64
N CYS A 448 -2.73 -9.45 11.47
CA CYS A 448 -2.24 -10.82 11.35
C CYS A 448 -1.39 -11.02 10.09
N TYR A 449 -1.81 -10.43 8.96
CA TYR A 449 -1.03 -10.40 7.71
C TYR A 449 0.34 -9.80 7.97
N ARG A 450 0.41 -8.65 8.63
CA ARG A 450 1.67 -7.99 8.93
C ARG A 450 2.57 -8.83 9.84
N VAL A 451 2.02 -9.49 10.87
CA VAL A 451 2.82 -10.43 11.70
C VAL A 451 3.49 -11.50 10.86
N LEU A 452 2.73 -12.13 9.96
CA LEU A 452 3.26 -13.17 9.07
C LEU A 452 4.28 -12.61 8.07
N HIS A 453 4.01 -11.44 7.50
CA HIS A 453 4.91 -10.74 6.59
C HIS A 453 6.29 -10.48 7.20
N GLU A 454 6.31 -9.91 8.41
CA GLU A 454 7.55 -9.61 9.10
C GLU A 454 8.24 -10.88 9.59
N LEU A 455 7.48 -11.90 10.00
CA LEU A 455 8.02 -13.20 10.40
C LEU A 455 8.71 -13.90 9.23
N LYS A 456 8.13 -13.83 8.02
CA LYS A 456 8.74 -14.35 6.80
C LYS A 456 10.09 -13.69 6.52
N ALA A 457 10.16 -12.36 6.62
CA ALA A 457 11.41 -11.63 6.46
C ALA A 457 12.49 -12.10 7.46
N LEU A 458 12.12 -12.39 8.72
CA LEU A 458 13.05 -12.97 9.69
C LEU A 458 13.48 -14.40 9.32
N VAL A 459 12.54 -15.24 8.85
CA VAL A 459 12.83 -16.61 8.40
C VAL A 459 13.79 -16.61 7.20
N GLU A 460 13.70 -15.61 6.32
CA GLU A 460 14.60 -15.43 5.17
C GLU A 460 16.04 -15.09 5.56
N VAL A 461 16.24 -14.52 6.76
CA VAL A 461 17.56 -14.20 7.29
C VAL A 461 18.25 -15.42 7.90
N ILE A 462 17.56 -16.56 8.11
CA ILE A 462 18.16 -17.75 8.71
C ILE A 462 19.31 -18.27 7.82
N PRO A 463 20.55 -18.40 8.34
CA PRO A 463 21.67 -18.88 7.55
C PRO A 463 21.53 -20.38 7.25
N LEU A 464 21.69 -20.73 5.98
CA LEU A 464 21.61 -22.11 5.48
C LEU A 464 22.98 -22.76 5.26
N ASP A 465 24.07 -22.03 5.51
CA ASP A 465 25.46 -22.47 5.35
C ASP A 465 26.05 -23.10 6.63
N GLY A 466 25.26 -23.20 7.70
CA GLY A 466 25.69 -23.77 8.97
C GLY A 466 26.51 -22.81 9.84
N LYS A 467 26.59 -21.53 9.48
CA LYS A 467 27.37 -20.51 10.21
C LYS A 467 26.44 -19.45 10.81
N ILE A 468 26.88 -18.83 11.90
CA ILE A 468 26.15 -17.70 12.48
C ILE A 468 26.14 -16.48 11.55
N LEU A 469 25.18 -15.58 11.75
CA LEU A 469 25.11 -14.33 11.01
C LEU A 469 26.33 -13.45 11.27
N ARG A 470 26.93 -12.91 10.20
CA ARG A 470 28.04 -11.95 10.31
C ARG A 470 27.55 -10.64 10.93
N ASN A 471 28.43 -9.89 11.62
CA ASN A 471 28.07 -8.64 12.30
C ASN A 471 27.26 -7.64 11.45
N ARG A 472 27.48 -7.58 10.13
CA ARG A 472 26.70 -6.73 9.21
C ARG A 472 25.26 -7.21 9.00
N GLN A 473 25.01 -8.51 9.02
CA GLN A 473 23.67 -9.14 8.96
C GLN A 473 23.01 -9.22 10.34
N LYS A 474 23.77 -8.99 11.41
CA LYS A 474 23.26 -8.87 12.78
C LYS A 474 22.71 -7.46 13.06
N ASN A 475 23.49 -6.42 12.75
CA ASN A 475 23.24 -5.03 13.16
C ASN A 475 22.86 -4.07 12.01
N GLY A 476 22.77 -4.53 10.76
CA GLY A 476 22.38 -3.67 9.64
C GLY A 476 20.90 -3.27 9.68
N GLY A 477 20.47 -2.34 8.80
CA GLY A 477 19.06 -1.95 8.68
C GLY A 477 18.11 -3.10 8.30
N LYS A 478 18.65 -4.17 7.69
CA LYS A 478 17.99 -5.48 7.46
C LYS A 478 18.50 -6.57 8.40
N GLY A 479 19.11 -6.19 9.50
CA GLY A 479 19.75 -7.13 10.41
C GLY A 479 18.70 -7.96 11.15
N SER A 480 19.08 -9.17 11.55
CA SER A 480 18.21 -10.06 12.34
C SER A 480 17.62 -9.36 13.58
N LEU A 481 18.37 -8.49 14.25
CA LEU A 481 17.87 -7.73 15.41
C LEU A 481 16.79 -6.70 15.03
N ALA A 482 16.99 -5.99 13.91
CA ALA A 482 15.99 -5.04 13.42
C ALA A 482 14.71 -5.79 13.00
N ALA A 483 14.84 -6.87 12.24
CA ALA A 483 13.72 -7.73 11.85
C ALA A 483 12.97 -8.28 13.07
N THR A 484 13.70 -8.71 14.11
CA THR A 484 13.11 -9.16 15.39
C THR A 484 12.26 -8.07 16.03
N GLY A 485 12.77 -6.83 16.09
CA GLY A 485 12.05 -5.69 16.64
C GLY A 485 10.78 -5.33 15.85
N VAL A 486 10.83 -5.45 14.53
CA VAL A 486 9.66 -5.20 13.66
C VAL A 486 8.59 -6.29 13.86
N VAL A 487 8.97 -7.57 13.93
CA VAL A 487 8.05 -8.67 14.25
C VAL A 487 7.41 -8.48 15.63
N TRP A 488 8.18 -8.04 16.64
CA TRP A 488 7.65 -7.75 17.96
C TRP A 488 6.60 -6.65 17.93
N SER A 489 6.89 -5.53 17.26
CA SER A 489 5.94 -4.44 17.08
C SER A 489 4.66 -4.92 16.39
N ALA A 490 4.79 -5.76 15.36
CA ALA A 490 3.65 -6.36 14.68
C ALA A 490 2.81 -7.24 15.61
N CYS A 491 3.44 -8.07 16.45
CA CYS A 491 2.76 -8.91 17.43
C CYS A 491 2.09 -8.08 18.54
N ASP A 492 2.76 -7.04 19.03
CA ASP A 492 2.25 -6.12 20.04
C ASP A 492 0.94 -5.47 19.61
N ASP A 493 0.82 -5.13 18.33
CA ASP A 493 -0.41 -4.57 17.77
C ASP A 493 -1.59 -5.54 17.72
N VAL A 494 -1.33 -6.85 17.58
CA VAL A 494 -2.38 -7.89 17.70
C VAL A 494 -2.75 -8.12 19.17
N ILE A 495 -1.75 -8.16 20.06
CA ILE A 495 -1.95 -8.31 21.50
C ILE A 495 -2.75 -7.13 22.07
N LEU A 496 -2.45 -5.91 21.63
CA LEU A 496 -3.14 -4.70 22.02
C LEU A 496 -4.62 -4.71 21.59
N LEU A 497 -4.94 -5.30 20.44
CA LEU A 497 -6.32 -5.42 19.97
C LEU A 497 -7.20 -6.21 20.95
N LYS A 498 -6.68 -7.30 21.54
CA LYS A 498 -7.41 -8.05 22.57
C LYS A 498 -7.60 -7.22 23.85
N LYS A 499 -6.61 -6.42 24.24
CA LYS A 499 -6.68 -5.55 25.44
C LYS A 499 -7.69 -4.42 25.28
N LEU A 500 -7.74 -3.80 24.10
CA LEU A 500 -8.67 -2.71 23.80
C LEU A 500 -10.10 -3.21 23.49
N GLY A 501 -10.21 -4.43 22.96
CA GLY A 501 -11.45 -4.94 22.39
C GLY A 501 -11.86 -4.18 21.11
N ILE A 502 -12.97 -4.61 20.51
CA ILE A 502 -13.48 -4.01 19.26
C ILE A 502 -13.90 -2.55 19.48
N ALA A 503 -14.59 -2.26 20.58
CA ALA A 503 -15.01 -0.89 20.90
C ALA A 503 -13.82 0.05 21.06
N GLY A 504 -12.79 -0.35 21.83
CA GLY A 504 -11.58 0.46 22.02
C GLY A 504 -10.80 0.67 20.71
N MET A 505 -10.72 -0.35 19.86
CA MET A 505 -10.12 -0.23 18.52
C MET A 505 -10.88 0.78 17.65
N LEU A 506 -12.22 0.71 17.61
CA LEU A 506 -13.04 1.64 16.84
C LEU A 506 -12.92 3.07 17.37
N VAL A 507 -12.91 3.26 18.69
CA VAL A 507 -12.66 4.57 19.32
C VAL A 507 -11.32 5.13 18.83
N LYS A 508 -10.25 4.33 18.91
CA LYS A 508 -8.92 4.76 18.48
C LYS A 508 -8.91 5.22 17.02
N LYS A 509 -9.51 4.43 16.12
CA LYS A 509 -9.60 4.80 14.69
C LYS A 509 -10.38 6.07 14.43
N VAL A 510 -11.53 6.24 15.10
CA VAL A 510 -12.35 7.45 14.96
C VAL A 510 -11.62 8.66 15.54
N GLU A 511 -10.83 8.50 16.59
CA GLU A 511 -9.97 9.58 17.10
C GLU A 511 -8.83 9.93 16.13
N GLU A 512 -8.20 8.94 15.49
CA GLU A 512 -7.21 9.18 14.43
C GLU A 512 -7.82 9.97 13.26
N TYR A 513 -9.02 9.58 12.79
CA TYR A 513 -9.73 10.32 11.74
C TYR A 513 -10.11 11.75 12.15
N ARG A 514 -10.51 11.94 13.40
CA ARG A 514 -10.78 13.27 13.97
C ARG A 514 -9.54 14.13 13.95
N ASP A 515 -8.39 13.57 14.32
CA ASP A 515 -7.15 14.32 14.39
C ASP A 515 -6.69 14.73 12.98
N THR A 516 -6.85 13.87 11.97
CA THR A 516 -6.67 14.27 10.56
C THR A 516 -7.61 15.42 10.14
N LEU A 517 -8.87 15.42 10.59
CA LEU A 517 -9.80 16.55 10.32
C LEU A 517 -9.37 17.84 11.02
N LYS A 518 -8.72 17.77 12.19
CA LYS A 518 -8.16 18.94 12.86
C LYS A 518 -6.95 19.47 12.11
N ASP A 519 -6.09 18.59 11.61
CA ASP A 519 -4.93 18.99 10.81
C ASP A 519 -5.40 19.76 9.56
N VAL A 520 -6.42 19.25 8.85
CA VAL A 520 -7.02 19.95 7.69
C VAL A 520 -7.68 21.28 8.10
N LEU A 521 -8.34 21.33 9.26
CA LEU A 521 -8.96 22.55 9.77
C LEU A 521 -7.92 23.63 10.10
N GLU A 522 -6.83 23.24 10.74
CA GLU A 522 -5.71 24.13 11.10
C GLU A 522 -5.00 24.60 9.83
N GLU A 523 -4.75 23.71 8.87
CA GLU A 523 -4.16 24.06 7.57
C GLU A 523 -5.02 25.08 6.80
N LEU A 524 -6.34 24.86 6.72
CA LEU A 524 -7.25 25.81 6.05
C LEU A 524 -7.40 27.14 6.80
N LYS A 525 -7.25 27.12 8.12
CA LYS A 525 -7.30 28.32 8.95
C LYS A 525 -6.01 29.14 8.80
N GLU A 526 -4.85 28.51 8.86
CA GLU A 526 -3.55 29.13 8.56
C GLU A 526 -3.58 29.75 7.15
N TRP A 527 -4.10 29.01 6.16
CA TRP A 527 -4.26 29.51 4.78
C TRP A 527 -5.20 30.74 4.69
N SER A 528 -6.16 30.89 5.61
CA SER A 528 -7.06 32.05 5.66
C SER A 528 -6.47 33.26 6.41
N GLU A 529 -5.59 33.02 7.41
CA GLU A 529 -5.08 34.03 8.35
C GLU A 529 -3.78 34.69 7.91
N GLU A 530 -3.05 34.15 6.92
CA GLU A 530 -1.85 34.77 6.30
C GLU A 530 -2.13 36.13 5.59
N ILE A 531 -3.29 36.76 5.85
CA ILE A 531 -3.78 37.98 5.20
C ILE A 531 -3.82 39.19 6.16
N ASP A 532 -3.81 39.00 7.50
CA ASP A 532 -4.14 40.08 8.47
C ASP A 532 -2.96 40.61 9.34
N GLU A 533 -1.71 40.18 9.15
CA GLU A 533 -0.57 40.56 10.05
C GLU A 533 0.33 41.73 9.56
N GLU A 534 -0.18 42.72 8.85
CA GLU A 534 0.58 43.97 8.57
C GLU A 534 -0.31 45.22 8.61
N ASP A 535 -0.87 45.60 9.77
CA ASP A 535 -1.44 46.96 9.92
C ASP A 535 -1.59 47.46 11.38
N ASP A 536 -0.72 47.03 12.32
CA ASP A 536 -0.79 47.53 13.71
C ASP A 536 0.57 47.90 14.32
N ASP A 537 1.35 48.72 13.60
CA ASP A 537 2.51 49.43 14.14
C ASP A 537 2.48 50.93 13.78
N SER A 538 1.61 51.68 14.45
CA SER A 538 1.84 53.12 14.72
C SER A 538 1.14 53.60 15.98
N GLU A 539 1.63 53.12 17.13
CA GLU A 539 1.61 53.93 18.34
C GLU A 539 2.67 55.05 18.23
N GLY A 540 2.20 56.25 17.86
CA GLY A 540 3.00 57.48 17.88
C GLY A 540 2.20 58.61 18.53
N GLY A 541 2.32 58.75 19.85
CA GLY A 541 1.73 59.87 20.60
C GLY A 541 2.32 61.23 20.18
N GLY A 542 1.49 62.27 20.18
CA GLY A 542 1.93 63.64 19.91
C GLY A 542 0.79 64.66 19.88
N ASP A 543 0.65 65.37 20.99
CA ASP A 543 -0.24 66.48 21.34
C ASP A 543 -0.33 67.63 20.32
N GLY A 544 -1.45 68.39 20.35
CA GLY A 544 -1.39 69.85 20.16
C GLY A 544 -2.05 70.50 18.94
N ASP A 545 -3.20 71.11 19.23
CA ASP A 545 -3.52 72.53 18.93
C ASP A 545 -4.35 72.91 17.69
N ALA A 546 -5.13 73.96 17.91
CA ALA A 546 -6.30 74.38 17.17
C ALA A 546 -6.04 75.48 16.12
N ASN A 547 -7.04 75.64 15.26
CA ASN A 547 -7.55 76.90 14.70
C ASN A 547 -7.03 77.36 13.33
N GLY A 548 -7.96 77.86 12.49
CA GLY A 548 -7.66 78.90 11.48
C GLY A 548 -7.95 78.60 10.01
N SER A 549 -9.22 78.80 9.61
CA SER A 549 -9.71 79.26 8.30
C SER A 549 -8.70 79.82 7.28
N SER A 550 -8.71 79.32 6.03
CA SER A 550 -9.11 80.10 4.83
C SER A 550 -8.93 79.35 3.50
N ASN A 551 -9.96 79.44 2.65
CA ASN A 551 -9.96 79.56 1.18
C ASN A 551 -9.13 78.61 0.29
N ASP A 552 -9.89 77.81 -0.47
CA ASP A 552 -10.06 77.98 -1.92
C ASP A 552 -8.78 78.07 -2.75
N VAL A 553 -8.18 76.90 -3.02
CA VAL A 553 -7.50 76.51 -4.27
C VAL A 553 -7.00 75.07 -4.15
N ASN A 554 -7.87 74.04 -4.25
CA ASN A 554 -7.39 72.65 -4.37
C ASN A 554 -8.24 71.71 -5.24
N GLU A 555 -9.34 72.18 -5.83
CA GLU A 555 -10.27 71.34 -6.60
C GLU A 555 -9.73 70.85 -7.96
N VAL A 556 -8.49 71.22 -8.33
CA VAL A 556 -7.82 70.74 -9.57
C VAL A 556 -6.67 69.77 -9.25
N ALA A 557 -6.24 69.65 -7.98
CA ALA A 557 -5.21 68.70 -7.55
C ALA A 557 -5.79 67.33 -7.16
N ASP A 558 -7.04 67.28 -6.69
CA ASP A 558 -7.69 66.04 -6.23
C ASP A 558 -8.05 65.06 -7.38
N GLN A 559 -8.09 65.53 -8.64
CA GLN A 559 -8.31 64.64 -9.79
C GLN A 559 -7.04 63.96 -10.32
N LEU A 560 -5.84 64.43 -9.94
CA LEU A 560 -4.57 63.76 -10.32
C LEU A 560 -4.05 62.80 -9.24
N GLN A 561 -4.51 62.91 -7.99
CA GLN A 561 -4.12 62.01 -6.89
C GLN A 561 -4.92 60.70 -6.85
N ASN A 562 -6.11 60.64 -7.46
CA ASN A 562 -6.88 59.39 -7.58
C ASN A 562 -6.28 58.37 -8.55
N SER A 563 -5.35 58.77 -9.42
CA SER A 563 -4.60 57.85 -10.28
C SER A 563 -3.39 57.23 -9.57
N HIS A 564 -2.92 57.84 -8.47
CA HIS A 564 -1.75 57.37 -7.73
C HIS A 564 -2.12 56.35 -6.63
N ILE A 565 -3.36 56.38 -6.14
CA ILE A 565 -3.91 55.34 -5.25
C ILE A 565 -4.01 54.02 -6.01
N SER A 566 -4.49 54.03 -7.25
CA SER A 566 -4.60 52.82 -8.09
C SER A 566 -3.26 52.15 -8.37
N THR A 567 -2.16 52.90 -8.56
CA THR A 567 -0.84 52.28 -8.74
C THR A 567 -0.24 51.76 -7.43
N GLN A 568 -0.52 52.39 -6.29
CA GLN A 568 -0.08 51.88 -5.00
C GLN A 568 -0.88 50.62 -4.61
N ASP A 569 -2.20 50.57 -4.85
CA ASP A 569 -3.02 49.38 -4.69
C ASP A 569 -2.56 48.23 -5.60
N MET A 570 -2.16 48.52 -6.85
CA MET A 570 -1.58 47.52 -7.75
C MET A 570 -0.19 47.04 -7.29
N ILE A 571 0.59 47.90 -6.62
CA ILE A 571 1.90 47.52 -6.04
C ILE A 571 1.69 46.71 -4.76
N ASP A 572 0.71 47.06 -3.93
CA ASP A 572 0.38 46.33 -2.71
C ASP A 572 -0.21 44.95 -3.05
N ASP A 573 -1.07 44.84 -4.08
CA ASP A 573 -1.55 43.55 -4.63
C ASP A 573 -0.41 42.70 -5.25
N LEU A 574 0.64 43.36 -5.77
CA LEU A 574 1.82 42.69 -6.35
C LEU A 574 2.80 42.21 -5.26
N MET A 575 2.95 43.00 -4.19
CA MET A 575 3.88 42.76 -3.08
C MET A 575 3.27 41.85 -2.01
N ASN A 576 1.94 41.82 -1.89
CA ASN A 576 1.20 40.98 -0.96
C ASN A 576 0.16 40.13 -1.73
N PRO A 577 0.56 38.99 -2.32
CA PRO A 577 -0.31 38.17 -3.16
C PRO A 577 -1.41 37.53 -2.31
N GLN A 578 -2.49 38.27 -2.02
CA GLN A 578 -3.64 37.75 -1.33
C GLN A 578 -4.13 36.50 -2.08
N HIS A 579 -4.26 35.38 -1.35
CA HIS A 579 -4.72 34.13 -1.95
C HIS A 579 -6.13 34.23 -2.52
N ILE A 580 -6.94 35.14 -2.00
CA ILE A 580 -8.29 35.44 -2.50
C ILE A 580 -8.31 36.91 -2.94
N PRO A 581 -8.70 37.22 -4.20
CA PRO A 581 -8.79 38.61 -4.68
C PRO A 581 -9.65 39.49 -3.76
N ARG A 582 -9.30 40.77 -3.58
CA ARG A 582 -10.06 41.74 -2.74
C ARG A 582 -11.54 41.77 -3.10
N ASP A 583 -11.85 41.84 -4.39
CA ASP A 583 -13.22 41.89 -4.92
C ASP A 583 -14.05 40.61 -4.69
N ASP A 584 -13.38 39.48 -4.40
CA ASP A 584 -13.98 38.15 -4.15
C ASP A 584 -15.24 37.87 -4.98
N PRO A 585 -15.16 37.94 -6.33
CA PRO A 585 -16.34 37.88 -7.20
C PRO A 585 -17.12 36.57 -7.05
N ASP A 586 -16.43 35.51 -6.64
CA ASP A 586 -16.99 34.18 -6.42
C ASP A 586 -17.40 33.91 -4.97
N LYS A 587 -17.22 34.86 -4.05
CA LYS A 587 -17.54 34.73 -2.61
C LYS A 587 -16.86 33.51 -1.99
N ILE A 588 -15.57 33.35 -2.25
CA ILE A 588 -14.73 32.29 -1.72
C ILE A 588 -14.48 32.48 -0.23
N ARG A 589 -14.36 33.72 0.28
CA ARG A 589 -14.21 33.99 1.73
C ARG A 589 -15.42 33.51 2.52
N GLU A 590 -16.63 33.86 2.05
CA GLU A 590 -17.90 33.43 2.65
C GLU A 590 -18.02 31.89 2.68
N ARG A 591 -17.58 31.22 1.62
CA ARG A 591 -17.55 29.76 1.53
C ARG A 591 -16.53 29.13 2.47
N LEU A 592 -15.34 29.72 2.57
CA LEU A 592 -14.28 29.25 3.45
C LEU A 592 -14.74 29.32 4.91
N ASP A 593 -15.31 30.45 5.34
CA ASP A 593 -15.87 30.63 6.68
C ASP A 593 -16.96 29.59 6.99
N SER A 594 -17.89 29.40 6.05
CA SER A 594 -18.93 28.38 6.14
C SER A 594 -18.34 26.97 6.24
N CYS A 595 -17.30 26.67 5.46
CA CYS A 595 -16.60 25.40 5.49
C CYS A 595 -15.89 25.18 6.83
N LEU A 596 -15.11 26.15 7.33
CA LEU A 596 -14.42 26.07 8.62
C LEU A 596 -15.40 25.84 9.78
N LYS A 597 -16.53 26.55 9.79
CA LYS A 597 -17.59 26.35 10.79
C LYS A 597 -18.14 24.92 10.75
N ARG A 598 -18.47 24.41 9.58
CA ARG A 598 -19.04 23.05 9.41
C ARG A 598 -18.01 21.94 9.60
N LEU A 599 -16.76 22.15 9.24
CA LEU A 599 -15.64 21.25 9.52
C LEU A 599 -15.42 21.16 11.04
N ARG A 600 -15.45 22.29 11.76
CA ARG A 600 -15.41 22.30 13.23
C ARG A 600 -16.56 21.52 13.84
N LEU A 601 -17.79 21.68 13.34
CA LEU A 601 -18.94 20.88 13.77
C LEU A 601 -18.73 19.39 13.50
N THR A 602 -18.14 19.03 12.35
CA THR A 602 -17.83 17.64 12.00
C THR A 602 -16.78 17.06 12.96
N THR A 603 -15.74 17.79 13.33
CA THR A 603 -14.76 17.36 14.35
C THR A 603 -15.42 17.12 15.72
N LEU A 604 -16.44 17.91 16.07
CA LEU A 604 -17.25 17.68 17.27
C LEU A 604 -18.11 16.41 17.16
N LEU A 605 -18.65 16.09 15.98
CA LEU A 605 -19.36 14.83 15.73
C LEU A 605 -18.47 13.63 16.04
N TYR A 606 -17.22 13.59 15.56
CA TYR A 606 -16.30 12.49 15.87
C TYR A 606 -16.06 12.35 17.37
N SER A 607 -15.87 13.47 18.07
CA SER A 607 -15.67 13.48 19.52
C SER A 607 -16.89 12.95 20.28
N ALA A 608 -18.09 13.32 19.82
CA ALA A 608 -19.35 12.88 20.41
C ALA A 608 -19.62 11.39 20.11
N VAL A 609 -19.36 10.94 18.87
CA VAL A 609 -19.47 9.53 18.45
C VAL A 609 -18.52 8.65 19.26
N ALA A 610 -17.25 9.04 19.38
CA ALA A 610 -16.28 8.29 20.18
C ALA A 610 -16.73 8.16 21.64
N LYS A 611 -17.18 9.26 22.26
CA LYS A 611 -17.56 9.29 23.69
C LYS A 611 -18.90 8.64 24.02
N ARG A 612 -19.92 8.84 23.18
CA ARG A 612 -21.33 8.53 23.51
C ARG A 612 -21.93 7.39 22.68
N ARG A 613 -21.23 6.91 21.64
CA ARG A 613 -21.66 5.77 20.82
C ARG A 613 -20.66 4.63 20.88
N LEU A 614 -19.37 4.90 20.66
CA LEU A 614 -18.39 3.81 20.62
C LEU A 614 -17.96 3.32 22.01
N LYS A 615 -17.79 4.21 23.00
CA LYS A 615 -17.50 3.80 24.40
C LYS A 615 -18.67 3.11 25.10
N THR A 616 -19.90 3.34 24.64
CA THR A 616 -21.13 2.71 25.15
C THR A 616 -21.54 1.50 24.32
N LEU A 617 -20.69 1.01 23.42
CA LEU A 617 -20.96 -0.19 22.64
C LEU A 617 -21.17 -1.41 23.56
N PRO A 618 -22.18 -2.25 23.28
CA PRO A 618 -22.29 -3.54 23.95
C PRO A 618 -21.05 -4.40 23.66
N SER A 619 -20.74 -5.33 24.57
CA SER A 619 -19.57 -6.19 24.42
C SER A 619 -19.69 -7.09 23.18
N LEU A 620 -18.82 -6.86 22.20
CA LEU A 620 -18.66 -7.73 21.03
C LEU A 620 -17.65 -8.86 21.37
N PRO A 621 -17.92 -10.12 20.98
CA PRO A 621 -18.90 -10.58 19.99
C PRO A 621 -20.34 -10.69 20.51
N THR A 622 -21.30 -10.29 19.68
CA THR A 622 -22.73 -10.38 20.00
C THR A 622 -23.27 -11.80 19.85
N THR A 623 -24.28 -12.15 20.65
CA THR A 623 -25.20 -13.27 20.36
C THR A 623 -26.02 -12.92 19.10
N ALA A 624 -26.44 -13.92 18.31
CA ALA A 624 -27.08 -13.72 17.00
C ALA A 624 -28.33 -12.78 16.97
N ALA A 625 -28.89 -12.44 18.13
CA ALA A 625 -30.05 -11.54 18.27
C ALA A 625 -29.71 -10.04 18.11
N ASP A 626 -28.46 -9.58 18.33
CA ASP A 626 -28.09 -8.14 18.21
C ASP A 626 -27.17 -7.85 17.00
N SER A 627 -27.36 -8.60 15.89
CA SER A 627 -26.62 -8.40 14.63
C SER A 627 -26.80 -6.99 14.02
N THR A 628 -27.83 -6.26 14.44
CA THR A 628 -28.12 -4.89 14.01
C THR A 628 -27.03 -3.90 14.41
N VAL A 629 -26.36 -4.11 15.55
CA VAL A 629 -25.24 -3.27 16.00
C VAL A 629 -24.06 -3.42 15.05
N ALA A 630 -23.71 -4.67 14.71
CA ALA A 630 -22.59 -4.96 13.83
C ALA A 630 -22.82 -4.41 12.41
N GLN A 631 -24.02 -4.62 11.86
CA GLN A 631 -24.39 -4.09 10.54
C GLN A 631 -24.32 -2.56 10.52
N ARG A 632 -24.87 -1.89 11.54
CA ARG A 632 -24.86 -0.44 11.64
C ARG A 632 -23.45 0.14 11.74
N LEU A 633 -22.55 -0.54 12.45
CA LEU A 633 -21.13 -0.18 12.49
C LEU A 633 -20.45 -0.37 11.13
N ASP A 634 -20.74 -1.46 10.44
CA ASP A 634 -20.20 -1.75 9.11
C ASP A 634 -20.66 -0.76 8.04
N GLU A 635 -21.82 -0.12 8.23
CA GLU A 635 -22.30 0.95 7.35
C GLU A 635 -21.67 2.32 7.68
N VAL A 636 -21.56 2.68 8.98
CA VAL A 636 -21.12 4.03 9.37
C VAL A 636 -19.61 4.22 9.36
N ILE A 637 -18.82 3.22 9.75
CA ILE A 637 -17.36 3.37 9.86
C ILE A 637 -16.71 3.67 8.50
N PRO A 638 -17.11 3.06 7.36
CA PRO A 638 -16.61 3.47 6.05
C PRO A 638 -16.89 4.93 5.71
N ILE A 639 -18.04 5.48 6.12
CA ILE A 639 -18.38 6.89 5.92
C ILE A 639 -17.44 7.77 6.75
N LEU A 640 -17.25 7.45 8.03
CA LEU A 640 -16.31 8.15 8.92
C LEU A 640 -14.86 8.03 8.45
N LYS A 641 -14.46 6.93 7.82
CA LYS A 641 -13.12 6.78 7.24
C LYS A 641 -12.94 7.64 5.99
N ARG A 642 -13.99 7.83 5.19
CA ARG A 642 -13.93 8.58 3.93
C ARG A 642 -13.85 10.10 4.16
N LEU A 643 -14.55 10.62 5.16
CA LEU A 643 -14.67 12.06 5.43
C LEU A 643 -13.33 12.83 5.46
N PRO A 644 -12.28 12.41 6.22
CA PRO A 644 -11.01 13.13 6.23
C PRO A 644 -10.40 13.31 4.83
N HIS A 645 -10.46 12.28 4.00
CA HIS A 645 -9.97 12.35 2.63
C HIS A 645 -10.76 13.35 1.76
N ARG A 646 -12.09 13.42 1.94
CA ARG A 646 -12.92 14.37 1.18
C ARG A 646 -12.69 15.81 1.62
N PHE A 647 -12.43 16.05 2.90
CA PHE A 647 -12.03 17.39 3.35
C PHE A 647 -10.66 17.80 2.80
N GLY A 648 -9.76 16.86 2.55
CA GLY A 648 -8.55 17.12 1.76
C GLY A 648 -8.87 17.55 0.31
N ASP A 649 -9.89 16.95 -0.31
CA ASP A 649 -10.36 17.34 -1.65
C ASP A 649 -11.02 18.74 -1.64
N VAL A 650 -11.74 19.09 -0.57
CA VAL A 650 -12.26 20.44 -0.34
C VAL A 650 -11.13 21.46 -0.21
N ALA A 651 -10.10 21.14 0.59
CA ALA A 651 -8.94 22.03 0.74
C ALA A 651 -8.23 22.25 -0.60
N TYR A 652 -8.05 21.19 -1.38
CA TYR A 652 -7.52 21.29 -2.74
C TYR A 652 -8.39 22.18 -3.64
N ALA A 653 -9.72 22.11 -3.54
CA ALA A 653 -10.61 22.99 -4.31
C ALA A 653 -10.46 24.46 -3.92
N PHE A 654 -10.29 24.76 -2.62
CA PHE A 654 -9.98 26.12 -2.14
C PHE A 654 -8.65 26.64 -2.66
N TYR A 655 -7.59 25.83 -2.66
CA TYR A 655 -6.29 26.23 -3.20
C TYR A 655 -6.32 26.58 -4.69
N ASN A 656 -7.24 25.97 -5.44
CA ASN A 656 -7.45 26.27 -6.86
C ASN A 656 -8.49 27.37 -7.10
N MET A 657 -9.13 27.90 -6.05
CA MET A 657 -10.21 28.90 -6.13
C MET A 657 -11.35 28.47 -7.06
N ASP A 658 -11.59 27.16 -7.20
CA ASP A 658 -12.64 26.64 -8.08
C ASP A 658 -13.96 26.56 -7.33
N ARG A 659 -14.79 27.59 -7.50
CA ARG A 659 -16.11 27.70 -6.89
C ARG A 659 -16.99 26.47 -7.09
N VAL A 660 -17.02 25.90 -8.30
CA VAL A 660 -17.90 24.76 -8.60
C VAL A 660 -17.43 23.51 -7.88
N SER A 661 -16.11 23.29 -7.86
CA SER A 661 -15.53 22.17 -7.11
C SER A 661 -15.67 22.37 -5.60
N ILE A 662 -15.50 23.59 -5.07
CA ILE A 662 -15.71 23.90 -3.66
C ILE A 662 -17.14 23.54 -3.25
N ASP A 663 -18.14 24.06 -3.95
CA ASP A 663 -19.55 23.81 -3.63
C ASP A 663 -19.87 22.30 -3.71
N ARG A 664 -19.41 21.62 -4.77
CA ARG A 664 -19.63 20.17 -4.95
C ARG A 664 -18.99 19.33 -3.85
N GLU A 665 -17.72 19.57 -3.52
CA GLU A 665 -17.00 18.76 -2.53
C GLU A 665 -17.50 19.07 -1.11
N MET A 666 -17.83 20.33 -0.82
CA MET A 666 -18.46 20.72 0.44
C MET A 666 -19.79 20.00 0.65
N ASP A 667 -20.70 20.05 -0.32
CA ASP A 667 -21.99 19.35 -0.25
C ASP A 667 -21.82 17.86 -0.01
N ALA A 668 -20.86 17.25 -0.71
CA ALA A 668 -20.62 15.83 -0.58
C ALA A 668 -20.01 15.44 0.80
N CYS A 669 -19.13 16.27 1.36
CA CYS A 669 -18.61 16.09 2.72
C CYS A 669 -19.71 16.21 3.78
N PHE A 670 -20.54 17.25 3.68
CA PHE A 670 -21.58 17.49 4.68
C PHE A 670 -22.73 16.50 4.57
N PHE A 671 -23.02 15.99 3.37
CA PHE A 671 -23.93 14.87 3.18
C PHE A 671 -23.41 13.60 3.88
N ASP A 672 -22.12 13.27 3.73
CA ASP A 672 -21.52 12.12 4.42
C ASP A 672 -21.55 12.29 5.96
N ALA A 673 -21.24 13.50 6.46
CA ALA A 673 -21.32 13.80 7.89
C ALA A 673 -22.77 13.71 8.42
N PHE A 674 -23.74 14.20 7.64
CA PHE A 674 -25.16 14.07 7.94
C PHE A 674 -25.57 12.60 8.00
N ALA A 675 -25.25 11.81 6.98
CA ALA A 675 -25.57 10.38 6.91
C ALA A 675 -24.96 9.61 8.09
N ALA A 676 -23.70 9.90 8.45
CA ALA A 676 -23.07 9.29 9.61
C ALA A 676 -23.78 9.65 10.93
N SER A 677 -24.20 10.91 11.09
CA SER A 677 -24.96 11.35 12.27
C SER A 677 -26.35 10.71 12.36
N GLU A 678 -27.05 10.58 11.24
CA GLU A 678 -28.36 9.94 11.15
C GLU A 678 -28.24 8.46 11.49
N MET A 679 -27.26 7.79 10.88
CA MET A 679 -26.95 6.40 11.17
C MET A 679 -26.65 6.21 12.65
N LEU A 680 -26.02 7.15 13.36
CA LEU A 680 -25.67 7.01 14.79
C LEU A 680 -26.66 7.69 15.76
N MET A 681 -27.76 8.24 15.27
CA MET A 681 -28.67 9.07 16.07
C MET A 681 -29.29 8.32 17.26
N LYS A 682 -29.83 7.12 17.02
CA LYS A 682 -30.41 6.25 18.07
C LYS A 682 -29.30 5.57 18.88
N PRO A 683 -29.38 5.41 20.21
CA PRO A 683 -28.42 4.57 20.92
C PRO A 683 -28.66 3.08 20.63
N TRP A 684 -27.81 2.23 21.19
CA TRP A 684 -27.84 0.78 20.93
C TRP A 684 -29.06 0.11 21.58
N GLU A 685 -29.53 0.64 22.70
CA GLU A 685 -30.70 0.16 23.45
C GLU A 685 -32.02 0.80 22.97
N GLY A 686 -31.96 1.75 22.03
CA GLY A 686 -33.13 2.33 21.36
C GLY A 686 -33.87 3.45 22.09
N GLN A 687 -33.56 3.76 23.35
CA GLN A 687 -34.17 4.88 24.09
C GLN A 687 -33.57 6.23 23.70
N ARG A 688 -34.31 7.34 23.71
CA ARG A 688 -33.76 8.66 23.36
C ARG A 688 -32.75 9.12 24.43
N ASP A 689 -31.56 9.57 24.02
CA ASP A 689 -30.51 10.06 24.93
C ASP A 689 -30.02 11.48 24.58
N GLU A 690 -29.15 12.05 25.42
CA GLU A 690 -28.60 13.39 25.19
C GLU A 690 -27.83 13.52 23.86
N PHE A 691 -27.27 12.43 23.34
CA PHE A 691 -26.62 12.46 22.02
C PHE A 691 -27.65 12.55 20.91
N THR A 692 -28.81 11.89 21.03
CA THR A 692 -29.91 12.04 20.06
C THR A 692 -30.33 13.50 19.93
N ASP A 693 -30.55 14.19 21.05
CA ASP A 693 -30.91 15.62 21.05
C ASP A 693 -29.79 16.51 20.48
N TRP A 694 -28.53 16.17 20.77
CA TRP A 694 -27.37 16.87 20.20
C TRP A 694 -27.24 16.62 18.69
N ALA A 695 -27.47 15.38 18.23
CA ALA A 695 -27.38 15.00 16.83
C ALA A 695 -28.47 15.69 15.99
N GLU A 696 -29.69 15.82 16.50
CA GLU A 696 -30.76 16.60 15.86
C GLU A 696 -30.34 18.07 15.67
N LYS A 697 -29.74 18.69 16.70
CA LYS A 697 -29.21 20.06 16.60
C LYS A 697 -28.06 20.16 15.60
N PHE A 698 -27.13 19.21 15.63
CA PHE A 698 -26.03 19.11 14.67
C PHE A 698 -26.55 19.03 13.23
N GLN A 699 -27.55 18.18 12.98
CA GLN A 699 -28.18 18.01 11.68
C GLN A 699 -28.85 19.28 11.15
N VAL A 700 -29.49 20.06 12.03
CA VAL A 700 -30.04 21.36 11.66
C VAL A 700 -28.92 22.35 11.33
N SER A 701 -27.88 22.42 12.16
CA SER A 701 -26.75 23.33 11.97
C SER A 701 -25.95 23.03 10.70
N ILE A 702 -25.76 21.76 10.34
CA ILE A 702 -24.99 21.39 9.15
C ILE A 702 -25.77 21.60 7.84
N LYS A 703 -27.11 21.58 7.91
CA LYS A 703 -28.01 21.83 6.77
C LYS A 703 -28.24 23.31 6.49
N LYS A 704 -28.12 24.18 7.49
CA LYS A 704 -28.29 25.62 7.27
C LYS A 704 -27.11 26.12 6.45
N PRO A 705 -27.31 26.63 5.22
CA PRO A 705 -26.40 27.65 4.72
C PRO A 705 -26.52 28.82 5.69
N ASP A 706 -25.39 29.22 6.28
CA ASP A 706 -25.32 30.53 6.94
C ASP A 706 -25.63 31.62 5.91
#